data_AF-A0A0G4LW48-F1
#
_entry.id   AF-A0A0G4LW48-F1
#
_cell.length_a   1.000
_cell.length_b   1.000
_cell.length_c   1.000
_cell.angle_alpha   90.00
_cell.angle_beta   90.00
_cell.angle_gamma   90.00
#
_symmetry.space_group_name_H-M   'P 1'
#
loop_
_entity.id
_entity.type
_entity.pdbx_description
1 polymer ?
#
loop_
_entity_poly.entity_id
_entity_poly.type
_entity_poly.pdbx_seq_one_letter_code
_entity_poly.pdbx_strand_id
1 'polypeptide(L)'
;MEGQSTKPPTMSTSSPLQRTSLLVPITALAFLPSSTPTLLVAEDNLLKAYDTSTHTLRLTLCVFHAQTIHGIVISGNLILLWGNQSVTALPTSALEAALTGRGEPPAPLAEVRAHDWLFSAAVSPEGRIAFVTAHNEILEATYDAVAQKLVLGRIVAPARPGLYAAKAAWTAPSTLLVAGGTAFGEIVVWTCELPGTGTPSCEVLSVFAGHEGSIFGVDISPEFEVAEGAAERMRLLASCSDDRTIRLWDVSAASLKRGVVQASLGEARETGFGSVDLSAVADASSAPVAVAMGHGSRIWHVKFAGHDLGFENGQVVMPVYSFGEDATVHKWRLEVDVGAWQERRASADAGDGGAGKLILRETFAHHDGKHIWAAAVEPLKQGGSLIATGGADASVNLITEDVDTTASGEGSNGLDTLPSVLSQLVFEDILSRLPPSTQEYPPPSRKRPEGFQNFVFISQNTLLAASTRGRILLGTFGAVLTWEEISYEGQHGRDLAFCTTIRTPAPGVAILGTATKKLFLYKDSTVKEITVMNGKVSDIFVVKPLSDDSPSVVELLVMMIGGPDVMQLLTVDISSVTVTSSLSVPGQQASYVATAAHLVSDVLLIGSRHGHISLFQRSPTELTLQSPIVRHTVDTITSIISLPTSLSGETHLLITARDAHYRLYSLLSSPKPHLTLLHQTRVPSLTTIESAHFSPEHDLLLTGFRSRLFTLYNETTRRDLHTHDVGGPNRIWSAPAPSSSPLRIAYARAGILLLKTQHHPPHEVLKSGTHGREIRAVACANGPYLATASEDTSIRLWRDGRCVASLKSHRAGLQGLRWLADRGDGALLFSCGGNEEFVVWRVRQLPGAGAAFSGPAVVREAIWADKSPDGDLRILDFDITAAEGGVVVSMVFSNSTVGTYLYDDGQFTLLAKGRYTGACLTRVRHLRVDGAELEIGTAATDGHLGVWVAQKGEKGVAGEYALQTTARLHQSSVKALDMIQLDHDGAEIRLILTGGDDNGLGISVLQRRDGKYEFVSQTGVKGAHAAAINGLAILQTVPPSTEKQTRRTTFATVSNDQRVKVWSLRWGLTEHDEVQLTLLANENSGVADPGDLDVLDGAEQKDYRQIVVVGVGMETWRFDLAGKGTLRRS
;
A
#
# COMPACT_ATOMS: atom_id res chain seq x y z
N MET A 1 20.23 64.88 13.03
CA MET A 1 19.51 63.88 13.83
C MET A 1 18.12 63.74 13.23
N GLU A 2 17.96 62.84 12.27
CA GLU A 2 16.67 62.35 11.76
C GLU A 2 16.88 60.87 11.44
N GLY A 3 16.11 60.01 12.10
CA GLY A 3 16.21 58.55 12.01
C GLY A 3 15.47 58.05 10.78
N GLN A 4 16.20 57.36 9.89
CA GLN A 4 15.64 56.68 8.74
C GLN A 4 14.97 55.36 9.15
N SER A 5 13.71 55.24 8.76
CA SER A 5 12.89 54.04 8.75
C SER A 5 13.55 52.93 7.93
N THR A 6 13.90 51.81 8.59
CA THR A 6 14.23 50.54 7.95
C THR A 6 12.93 49.82 7.59
N LYS A 7 12.59 49.79 6.29
CA LYS A 7 11.57 48.88 5.74
C LYS A 7 11.98 47.42 5.99
N PRO A 8 11.03 46.51 6.27
CA PRO A 8 11.32 45.08 6.36
C PRO A 8 11.79 44.57 4.97
N PRO A 9 12.72 43.61 4.92
CA PRO A 9 13.17 43.05 3.67
C PRO A 9 12.01 42.30 3.01
N THR A 10 11.66 42.71 1.80
CA THR A 10 10.76 41.97 0.91
C THR A 10 11.35 40.58 0.65
N MET A 11 10.72 39.54 1.19
CA MET A 11 11.00 38.14 0.85
C MET A 11 10.54 37.88 -0.59
N SER A 12 11.46 37.99 -1.55
CA SER A 12 11.29 37.45 -2.90
C SER A 12 12.65 37.33 -3.59
N THR A 13 13.40 36.31 -3.21
CA THR A 13 14.40 35.67 -4.07
C THR A 13 14.22 34.17 -3.88
N SER A 14 13.52 33.51 -4.80
CA SER A 14 13.27 32.07 -4.74
C SER A 14 14.59 31.30 -4.66
N SER A 15 14.70 30.36 -3.73
CA SER A 15 15.83 29.42 -3.69
C SER A 15 16.02 28.77 -5.06
N PRO A 16 17.27 28.54 -5.53
CA PRO A 16 17.52 27.83 -6.79
C PRO A 16 17.12 26.35 -6.72
N LEU A 17 16.78 25.85 -5.53
CA LEU A 17 16.27 24.49 -5.29
C LEU A 17 14.79 24.56 -4.88
N GLN A 18 13.90 23.97 -5.68
CA GLN A 18 12.45 24.01 -5.48
C GLN A 18 11.86 22.61 -5.37
N ARG A 19 11.04 22.35 -4.35
CA ARG A 19 10.34 21.07 -4.18
C ARG A 19 9.20 20.98 -5.18
N THR A 20 9.17 19.91 -5.98
CA THR A 20 8.19 19.70 -7.06
C THR A 20 7.18 18.60 -6.72
N SER A 21 7.58 17.62 -5.92
CA SER A 21 6.73 16.51 -5.47
C SER A 21 7.10 16.10 -4.04
N LEU A 22 6.11 15.59 -3.30
CA LEU A 22 6.24 15.13 -1.93
C LEU A 22 5.28 13.96 -1.68
N LEU A 23 5.83 12.85 -1.18
CA LEU A 23 5.12 11.65 -0.74
C LEU A 23 5.76 11.17 0.58
N VAL A 24 5.25 11.67 1.70
CA VAL A 24 5.80 11.38 3.05
C VAL A 24 4.66 11.04 4.02
N PRO A 25 4.95 10.48 5.21
CA PRO A 25 3.91 10.05 6.15
C PRO A 25 2.83 11.09 6.41
N ILE A 26 1.58 10.64 6.48
CA ILE A 26 0.43 11.49 6.83
C ILE A 26 0.28 11.49 8.35
N THR A 27 0.48 12.66 8.96
CA THR A 27 0.61 12.78 10.43
C THR A 27 -0.63 13.32 11.12
N ALA A 28 -1.54 13.97 10.40
CA ALA A 28 -2.82 14.39 10.95
C ALA A 28 -3.92 14.46 9.87
N LEU A 29 -5.16 14.21 10.30
CA LEU A 29 -6.37 14.23 9.47
C LEU A 29 -7.50 14.91 10.24
N ALA A 30 -8.33 15.70 9.54
CA ALA A 30 -9.56 16.24 10.11
C ALA A 30 -10.61 16.49 9.03
N PHE A 31 -11.85 16.08 9.27
CA PHE A 31 -12.98 16.43 8.41
C PHE A 31 -13.41 17.88 8.67
N LEU A 32 -13.52 18.65 7.59
CA LEU A 32 -13.96 20.04 7.65
C LEU A 32 -15.49 20.10 7.52
N PRO A 33 -16.22 20.59 8.54
CA PRO A 33 -17.67 20.75 8.46
C PRO A 33 -18.01 21.93 7.54
N SER A 34 -18.01 21.70 6.23
CA SER A 34 -18.29 22.74 5.23
C SER A 34 -19.40 22.29 4.26
N SER A 35 -19.85 23.19 3.39
CA SER A 35 -20.85 22.86 2.35
C SER A 35 -20.38 21.75 1.39
N THR A 36 -19.07 21.55 1.28
CA THR A 36 -18.44 20.52 0.45
C THR A 36 -17.73 19.50 1.36
N PRO A 37 -17.98 18.18 1.20
CA PRO A 37 -17.36 17.19 2.08
C PRO A 37 -15.84 17.20 1.84
N THR A 38 -15.08 17.72 2.82
CA THR A 38 -13.66 18.06 2.66
C THR A 38 -12.85 17.43 3.78
N LEU A 39 -11.77 16.74 3.42
CA LEU A 39 -10.78 16.22 4.34
C LEU A 39 -9.52 17.09 4.31
N LEU A 40 -9.10 17.56 5.48
CA LEU A 40 -7.80 18.20 5.67
C LEU A 40 -6.75 17.13 5.97
N VAL A 41 -5.65 17.18 5.23
CA VAL A 41 -4.56 16.21 5.26
C VAL A 41 -3.25 16.94 5.54
N ALA A 42 -2.59 16.59 6.65
CA ALA A 42 -1.25 17.04 6.96
C ALA A 42 -0.21 16.10 6.37
N GLU A 43 0.64 16.63 5.49
CA GLU A 43 1.77 15.91 4.89
C GLU A 43 3.02 16.81 5.01
N ASP A 44 3.94 16.44 5.90
CA ASP A 44 5.05 17.31 6.35
C ASP A 44 4.53 18.66 6.88
N ASN A 45 5.04 19.77 6.36
CA ASN A 45 4.67 21.13 6.72
C ASN A 45 3.50 21.67 5.86
N LEU A 46 2.89 20.81 5.04
CA LEU A 46 1.82 21.19 4.12
C LEU A 46 0.46 20.72 4.64
N LEU A 47 -0.52 21.63 4.61
CA LEU A 47 -1.93 21.31 4.78
C LEU A 47 -2.59 21.21 3.41
N LYS A 48 -3.10 20.03 3.08
CA LYS A 48 -3.79 19.74 1.82
C LYS A 48 -5.28 19.57 2.09
N ALA A 49 -6.14 20.13 1.25
CA ALA A 49 -7.59 19.96 1.35
C ALA A 49 -8.09 19.16 0.16
N TYR A 50 -8.68 18.00 0.45
CA TYR A 50 -9.24 17.09 -0.54
C TYR A 50 -10.76 17.07 -0.46
N ASP A 51 -11.40 17.12 -1.62
CA ASP A 51 -12.84 16.84 -1.73
C ASP A 51 -13.03 15.32 -1.69
N THR A 52 -13.73 14.83 -0.67
CA THR A 52 -13.91 13.38 -0.45
C THR A 52 -14.92 12.76 -1.41
N SER A 53 -15.74 13.57 -2.10
CA SER A 53 -16.71 13.09 -3.08
C SER A 53 -16.12 12.95 -4.49
N THR A 54 -15.23 13.87 -4.87
CA THR A 54 -14.59 13.86 -6.21
C THR A 54 -13.17 13.31 -6.21
N HIS A 55 -12.61 13.04 -5.03
CA HIS A 55 -11.22 12.62 -4.80
C HIS A 55 -10.18 13.61 -5.36
N THR A 56 -10.53 14.89 -5.44
CA THR A 56 -9.65 15.92 -6.00
C THR A 56 -8.97 16.74 -4.92
N LEU A 57 -7.67 17.00 -5.10
CA LEU A 57 -6.93 17.97 -4.31
C LEU A 57 -7.40 19.38 -4.72
N ARG A 58 -7.98 20.13 -3.78
CA ARG A 58 -8.49 21.48 -4.02
C ARG A 58 -7.49 22.56 -3.66
N LEU A 59 -6.73 22.35 -2.58
CA LEU A 59 -5.83 23.37 -2.03
C LEU A 59 -4.60 22.73 -1.38
N THR A 60 -3.47 23.43 -1.44
CA THR A 60 -2.27 23.12 -0.66
C THR A 60 -1.72 24.41 -0.04
N LEU A 61 -1.51 24.41 1.27
CA LEU A 61 -0.98 25.53 2.05
C LEU A 61 0.31 25.11 2.75
N CYS A 62 1.34 25.95 2.69
CA CYS A 62 2.53 25.79 3.52
C CYS A 62 2.25 26.42 4.89
N VAL A 63 2.25 25.61 5.96
CA VAL A 63 1.81 26.02 7.30
C VAL A 63 3.00 26.42 8.17
N PHE A 64 4.04 25.60 8.18
CA PHE A 64 5.24 25.81 8.98
C PHE A 64 6.48 25.93 8.11
N HIS A 65 7.50 26.62 8.60
CA HIS A 65 8.75 26.76 7.87
C HIS A 65 9.46 25.41 7.65
N ALA A 66 9.46 24.54 8.67
CA ALA A 66 10.21 23.28 8.66
C ALA A 66 9.61 22.16 9.51
N GLN A 67 8.60 22.43 10.35
CA GLN A 67 8.03 21.42 11.23
C GLN A 67 6.88 20.68 10.55
N THR A 68 6.82 19.37 10.79
CA THR A 68 5.69 18.54 10.40
C THR A 68 4.46 18.86 11.24
N ILE A 69 3.28 18.92 10.62
CA ILE A 69 2.01 19.15 11.31
C ILE A 69 1.57 17.84 12.00
N HIS A 70 1.57 17.80 13.33
CA HIS A 70 1.17 16.61 14.11
C HIS A 70 -0.30 16.62 14.53
N GLY A 71 -0.99 17.76 14.45
CA GLY A 71 -2.40 17.82 14.83
C GLY A 71 -3.17 18.95 14.18
N ILE A 72 -4.47 18.67 13.99
CA ILE A 72 -5.45 19.57 13.41
C ILE A 72 -6.68 19.52 14.32
N VAL A 73 -7.14 20.67 14.79
CA VAL A 73 -8.42 20.79 15.52
C VAL A 73 -9.24 21.88 14.87
N ILE A 74 -10.50 21.57 14.55
CA ILE A 74 -11.43 22.49 13.93
C ILE A 74 -12.50 22.80 14.97
N SER A 75 -12.71 24.08 15.25
CA SER A 75 -13.77 24.53 16.15
C SER A 75 -14.32 25.89 15.74
N GLY A 76 -15.62 25.95 15.46
CA GLY A 76 -16.28 27.16 14.96
C GLY A 76 -15.57 27.72 13.72
N ASN A 77 -15.17 28.98 13.79
CA ASN A 77 -14.50 29.68 12.68
C ASN A 77 -12.96 29.61 12.75
N LEU A 78 -12.37 28.70 13.53
CA LEU A 78 -10.92 28.58 13.68
C LEU A 78 -10.44 27.14 13.45
N ILE A 79 -9.39 27.00 12.65
CA ILE A 79 -8.62 25.77 12.45
C ILE A 79 -7.28 25.96 13.16
N LEU A 80 -7.02 25.18 14.20
CA LEU A 80 -5.76 25.16 14.92
C LEU A 80 -4.85 24.06 14.40
N LEU A 81 -3.58 24.41 14.21
CA LEU A 81 -2.55 23.54 13.67
C LEU A 81 -1.35 23.57 14.59
N TRP A 82 -0.80 22.40 14.90
CA TRP A 82 0.45 22.32 15.66
C TRP A 82 1.34 21.21 15.16
N GLY A 83 2.63 21.36 15.42
CA GLY A 83 3.68 20.45 15.00
C GLY A 83 4.90 20.61 15.90
N ASN A 84 5.21 19.58 16.70
CA ASN A 84 6.23 19.67 17.75
C ASN A 84 5.93 20.85 18.70
N GLN A 85 6.74 21.91 18.65
CA GLN A 85 6.58 23.16 19.42
C GLN A 85 5.91 24.28 18.62
N SER A 86 5.65 24.09 17.32
CA SER A 86 5.14 25.14 16.44
C SER A 86 3.63 25.15 16.43
N VAL A 87 3.04 26.34 16.50
CA VAL A 87 1.59 26.54 16.55
C VAL A 87 1.19 27.65 15.59
N THR A 88 0.11 27.43 14.86
CA THR A 88 -0.57 28.47 14.08
C THR A 88 -2.07 28.21 14.00
N ALA A 89 -2.79 29.13 13.37
CA ALA A 89 -4.22 29.00 13.11
C ALA A 89 -4.59 29.51 11.72
N LEU A 90 -5.79 29.15 11.27
CA LEU A 90 -6.41 29.63 10.03
C LEU A 90 -7.90 29.91 10.30
N PRO A 91 -8.47 31.02 9.79
CA PRO A 91 -9.92 31.22 9.81
C PRO A 91 -10.62 30.19 8.92
N THR A 92 -11.60 29.46 9.46
CA THR A 92 -12.37 28.44 8.70
C THR A 92 -13.04 29.04 7.47
N SER A 93 -13.72 30.19 7.65
CA SER A 93 -14.39 30.93 6.57
C SER A 93 -13.46 31.35 5.42
N ALA A 94 -12.20 31.69 5.70
CA ALA A 94 -11.24 32.05 4.66
C ALA A 94 -10.85 30.82 3.83
N LEU A 95 -10.67 29.67 4.49
CA LEU A 95 -10.41 28.40 3.83
C LEU A 95 -11.60 27.97 2.97
N GLU A 96 -12.83 28.05 3.50
CA GLU A 96 -14.06 27.72 2.75
C GLU A 96 -14.25 28.63 1.53
N ALA A 97 -13.97 29.93 1.65
CA ALA A 97 -14.01 30.86 0.53
C ALA A 97 -13.03 30.46 -0.58
N ALA A 98 -11.81 30.04 -0.22
CA ALA A 98 -10.82 29.55 -1.17
C ALA A 98 -11.27 28.23 -1.83
N LEU A 99 -11.79 27.27 -1.06
CA LEU A 99 -12.26 25.97 -1.56
C LEU A 99 -13.42 26.11 -2.56
N THR A 100 -14.29 27.10 -2.37
CA THR A 100 -15.42 27.38 -3.25
C THR A 100 -15.07 28.31 -4.43
N GLY A 101 -13.79 28.69 -4.59
CA GLY A 101 -13.32 29.60 -5.64
C GLY A 101 -13.79 31.05 -5.47
N ARG A 102 -14.27 31.41 -4.27
CA ARG A 102 -14.77 32.75 -3.91
C ARG A 102 -13.71 33.64 -3.27
N GLY A 103 -12.51 33.13 -3.02
CA GLY A 103 -11.40 33.86 -2.39
C GLY A 103 -10.04 33.29 -2.76
N GLU A 104 -8.98 34.03 -2.42
CA GLU A 104 -7.60 33.57 -2.54
C GLU A 104 -7.25 32.56 -1.43
N PRO A 105 -6.26 31.67 -1.65
CA PRO A 105 -5.72 30.81 -0.61
C PRO A 105 -5.35 31.59 0.66
N PRO A 106 -5.86 31.23 1.85
CA PRO A 106 -5.54 31.96 3.06
C PRO A 106 -4.08 31.74 3.46
N ALA A 107 -3.41 32.80 3.91
CA ALA A 107 -2.14 32.67 4.60
C ALA A 107 -2.39 32.24 6.05
N PRO A 108 -1.66 31.22 6.57
CA PRO A 108 -1.65 30.90 7.99
C PRO A 108 -1.27 32.12 8.82
N LEU A 109 -1.77 32.19 10.06
CA LEU A 109 -1.27 33.18 11.01
C LEU A 109 0.24 32.97 11.24
N ALA A 110 0.91 34.00 11.75
CA ALA A 110 2.32 33.90 12.09
C ALA A 110 2.58 32.72 13.04
N GLU A 111 3.55 31.88 12.69
CA GLU A 111 3.98 30.73 13.49
C GLU A 111 4.48 31.21 14.86
N VAL A 112 3.96 30.61 15.93
CA VAL A 112 4.37 30.86 17.32
C VAL A 112 4.95 29.58 17.90
N ARG A 113 5.99 29.71 18.73
CA ARG A 113 6.69 28.59 19.34
C ARG A 113 6.30 28.41 20.81
N ALA A 114 5.70 27.26 21.13
CA ALA A 114 5.50 26.78 22.48
C ALA A 114 6.85 26.37 23.12
N HIS A 115 6.90 26.31 24.45
CA HIS A 115 8.11 25.94 25.18
C HIS A 115 8.38 24.43 25.16
N ASP A 116 7.38 23.63 24.82
CA ASP A 116 7.40 22.17 24.88
C ASP A 116 6.59 21.54 23.74
N TRP A 117 6.79 20.25 23.51
CA TRP A 117 6.05 19.47 22.52
C TRP A 117 4.56 19.42 22.86
N LEU A 118 3.69 19.50 21.85
CA LEU A 118 2.23 19.53 22.02
C LEU A 118 1.57 18.23 21.52
N PHE A 119 0.72 17.63 22.36
CA PHE A 119 0.00 16.39 22.03
C PHE A 119 -1.46 16.61 21.65
N SER A 120 -2.12 17.58 22.27
CA SER A 120 -3.56 17.81 22.12
C SER A 120 -3.89 19.28 22.14
N ALA A 121 -4.97 19.65 21.47
CA ALA A 121 -5.56 20.98 21.54
C ALA A 121 -7.07 20.84 21.76
N ALA A 122 -7.64 21.74 22.54
CA ALA A 122 -9.08 21.84 22.75
C ALA A 122 -9.53 23.30 22.68
N VAL A 123 -10.62 23.55 21.97
CA VAL A 123 -11.22 24.88 21.84
C VAL A 123 -12.59 24.87 22.49
N SER A 124 -12.84 25.79 23.42
CA SER A 124 -14.13 25.91 24.10
C SER A 124 -15.18 26.51 23.17
N PRO A 125 -16.48 26.33 23.44
CA PRO A 125 -17.54 27.01 22.71
C PRO A 125 -17.43 28.55 22.72
N GLU A 126 -16.77 29.10 23.75
CA GLU A 126 -16.51 30.54 23.89
C GLU A 126 -15.21 30.99 23.19
N GLY A 127 -14.52 30.08 22.49
CA GLY A 127 -13.29 30.38 21.75
C GLY A 127 -12.01 30.40 22.57
N ARG A 128 -12.01 29.85 23.80
CA ARG A 128 -10.80 29.67 24.60
C ARG A 128 -10.00 28.48 24.10
N ILE A 129 -8.69 28.62 24.00
CA ILE A 129 -7.81 27.57 23.45
C ILE A 129 -6.90 27.06 24.57
N ALA A 130 -6.78 25.74 24.67
CA ALA A 130 -5.84 25.08 25.56
C ALA A 130 -5.09 23.97 24.80
N PHE A 131 -3.77 23.94 24.98
CA PHE A 131 -2.91 22.87 24.49
C PHE A 131 -2.41 22.02 25.64
N VAL A 132 -2.29 20.70 25.43
CA VAL A 132 -1.65 19.78 26.36
C VAL A 132 -0.21 19.52 25.91
N THR A 133 0.75 19.82 26.77
CA THR A 133 2.18 19.64 26.51
C THR A 133 2.67 18.23 26.87
N ALA A 134 3.89 17.88 26.43
CA ALA A 134 4.51 16.60 26.75
C ALA A 134 4.85 16.43 28.23
N HIS A 135 5.05 17.52 28.97
CA HIS A 135 5.19 17.49 30.41
C HIS A 135 3.85 17.63 31.16
N ASN A 136 2.73 17.23 30.55
CA ASN A 136 1.39 17.23 31.16
C ASN A 136 0.93 18.60 31.69
N GLU A 137 1.28 19.67 30.97
CA GLU A 137 0.87 21.03 31.29
C GLU A 137 -0.22 21.50 30.32
N ILE A 138 -1.09 22.39 30.79
CA ILE A 138 -2.01 23.14 29.95
C ILE A 138 -1.38 24.49 29.62
N LEU A 139 -1.19 24.72 28.33
CA LEU A 139 -0.79 26.00 27.76
C LEU A 139 -2.03 26.70 27.18
N GLU A 140 -2.45 27.79 27.81
CA GLU A 140 -3.53 28.63 27.31
C GLU A 140 -3.10 29.37 26.04
N ALA A 141 -4.02 29.53 25.09
CA ALA A 141 -3.85 30.41 23.94
C ALA A 141 -5.12 31.22 23.66
N THR A 142 -4.93 32.39 23.05
CA THR A 142 -6.02 33.26 22.63
C THR A 142 -5.81 33.71 21.20
N TYR A 143 -6.89 33.75 20.42
CA TYR A 143 -6.87 34.29 19.08
C TYR A 143 -7.36 35.74 19.11
N ASP A 144 -6.45 36.67 18.80
CA ASP A 144 -6.77 38.09 18.65
C ASP A 144 -7.25 38.32 17.21
N ALA A 145 -8.57 38.38 17.03
CA ALA A 145 -9.19 38.57 15.73
C ALA A 145 -8.90 39.96 15.11
N VAL A 146 -8.56 40.97 15.91
CA VAL A 146 -8.25 42.32 15.39
C VAL A 146 -6.83 42.35 14.87
N ALA A 147 -5.88 41.80 15.63
CA ALA A 147 -4.48 41.74 15.23
C ALA A 147 -4.15 40.53 14.33
N GLN A 148 -5.11 39.62 14.10
CA GLN A 148 -4.92 38.39 13.33
C GLN A 148 -3.68 37.62 13.81
N LYS A 149 -3.58 37.38 15.12
CA LYS A 149 -2.44 36.69 15.72
C LYS A 149 -2.89 35.73 16.82
N LEU A 150 -2.12 34.66 16.99
CA LEU A 150 -2.25 33.76 18.12
C LEU A 150 -1.32 34.24 19.24
N VAL A 151 -1.82 34.31 20.47
CA VAL A 151 -1.03 34.70 21.65
C VAL A 151 -1.05 33.54 22.64
N LEU A 152 0.15 33.04 22.97
CA LEU A 152 0.36 32.05 24.01
C LEU A 152 0.33 32.73 25.39
N GLY A 153 -0.34 32.08 26.34
CA GLY A 153 -0.65 32.63 27.65
C GLY A 153 -0.03 31.83 28.79
N ARG A 154 -0.83 31.62 29.83
CA ARG A 154 -0.41 30.96 31.07
C ARG A 154 -0.14 29.48 30.83
N ILE A 155 0.75 28.92 31.66
CA ILE A 155 1.00 27.49 31.77
C ILE A 155 0.53 27.05 33.14
N VAL A 156 -0.25 25.98 33.19
CA VAL A 156 -0.81 25.42 34.43
C VAL A 156 -0.62 23.92 34.41
N ALA A 157 -0.20 23.33 35.52
CA ALA A 157 0.00 21.89 35.59
C ALA A 157 -0.33 21.39 37.00
N PRO A 158 -1.02 20.24 37.13
CA PRO A 158 -1.17 19.56 38.42
C PRO A 158 0.12 18.82 38.80
N ALA A 159 0.83 18.28 37.81
CA ALA A 159 2.08 17.52 37.93
C ALA A 159 2.74 17.42 36.55
N ARG A 160 4.02 17.02 36.50
CA ARG A 160 4.84 17.00 35.27
C ARG A 160 5.33 15.61 34.82
N PRO A 161 4.50 14.55 34.77
CA PRO A 161 4.92 13.30 34.13
C PRO A 161 5.17 13.50 32.64
N GLY A 162 6.11 12.74 32.07
CA GLY A 162 6.30 12.67 30.62
C GLY A 162 5.17 11.89 29.96
N LEU A 163 4.49 12.53 29.01
CA LEU A 163 3.37 11.97 28.26
C LEU A 163 3.81 11.46 26.89
N TYR A 164 3.19 10.38 26.42
CA TYR A 164 3.25 9.92 25.02
C TYR A 164 1.92 10.08 24.29
N ALA A 165 0.83 10.33 25.02
CA ALA A 165 -0.48 10.63 24.47
C ALA A 165 -1.25 11.58 25.39
N ALA A 166 -2.10 12.43 24.82
CA ALA A 166 -3.02 13.23 25.60
C ALA A 166 -4.31 13.55 24.85
N LYS A 167 -5.39 13.71 25.60
CA LYS A 167 -6.66 14.24 25.12
C LYS A 167 -7.23 15.22 26.13
N ALA A 168 -7.67 16.36 25.64
CA ALA A 168 -8.41 17.33 26.43
C ALA A 168 -9.83 17.51 25.89
N ALA A 169 -10.79 17.68 26.79
CA ALA A 169 -12.18 17.93 26.46
C ALA A 169 -12.79 18.95 27.45
N TRP A 170 -13.44 19.98 26.94
CA TRP A 170 -14.18 20.93 27.77
C TRP A 170 -15.43 20.25 28.33
N THR A 171 -15.56 20.21 29.65
CA THR A 171 -16.74 19.66 30.35
C THR A 171 -17.71 20.75 30.80
N ALA A 172 -17.21 21.98 30.96
CA ALA A 172 -17.99 23.19 31.18
C ALA A 172 -17.26 24.38 30.52
N PRO A 173 -17.85 25.60 30.47
CA PRO A 173 -17.24 26.72 29.78
C PRO A 173 -15.81 27.08 30.25
N SER A 174 -15.50 26.90 31.54
CA SER A 174 -14.16 27.12 32.13
C SER A 174 -13.43 25.85 32.56
N THR A 175 -14.08 24.70 32.50
CA THR A 175 -13.56 23.44 33.05
C THR A 175 -13.10 22.52 31.94
N LEU A 176 -11.85 22.12 32.00
CA LEU A 176 -11.22 21.19 31.07
C LEU A 176 -10.96 19.86 31.77
N LEU A 177 -11.36 18.75 31.17
CA LEU A 177 -10.94 17.40 31.56
C LEU A 177 -9.76 16.99 30.67
N VAL A 178 -8.69 16.52 31.29
CA VAL A 178 -7.47 16.09 30.61
C VAL A 178 -7.17 14.64 30.98
N ALA A 179 -6.89 13.82 29.97
CA ALA A 179 -6.34 12.49 30.13
C ALA A 179 -4.92 12.47 29.52
N GLY A 180 -3.92 12.22 30.34
CA GLY A 180 -2.51 12.10 29.94
C GLY A 180 -2.02 10.66 30.08
N GLY A 181 -1.67 10.04 28.97
CA GLY A 181 -1.05 8.71 28.94
C GLY A 181 0.47 8.81 29.08
N THR A 182 1.03 8.15 30.08
CA THR A 182 2.46 8.22 30.39
C THR A 182 3.26 7.15 29.66
N ALA A 183 4.58 7.34 29.60
CA ALA A 183 5.51 6.30 29.14
C ALA A 183 5.51 5.04 30.02
N PHE A 184 4.94 5.10 31.24
CA PHE A 184 4.97 4.04 32.25
C PHE A 184 3.70 3.19 32.33
N GLY A 185 2.77 3.34 31.38
CA GLY A 185 1.51 2.57 31.35
C GLY A 185 0.42 3.08 32.29
N GLU A 186 0.60 4.28 32.83
CA GLU A 186 -0.38 4.96 33.67
C GLU A 186 -1.15 6.00 32.85
N ILE A 187 -2.41 6.23 33.21
CA ILE A 187 -3.22 7.30 32.63
C ILE A 187 -3.67 8.25 33.73
N VAL A 188 -3.13 9.46 33.71
CA VAL A 188 -3.46 10.51 34.69
C VAL A 188 -4.64 11.30 34.17
N VAL A 189 -5.76 11.27 34.90
CA VAL A 189 -6.98 12.01 34.58
C VAL A 189 -7.15 13.13 35.58
N TRP A 190 -7.31 14.36 35.10
CA TRP A 190 -7.34 15.55 35.92
C TRP A 190 -8.20 16.65 35.30
N THR A 191 -8.67 17.58 36.14
CA THR A 191 -9.44 18.75 35.70
C THR A 191 -8.66 20.03 35.89
N CYS A 192 -8.89 20.98 34.99
CA CYS A 192 -8.34 22.33 35.04
C CYS A 192 -9.47 23.35 34.96
N GLU A 193 -9.58 24.19 35.98
CA GLU A 193 -10.41 25.40 35.94
C GLU A 193 -9.58 26.56 35.41
N LEU A 194 -10.01 27.11 34.28
CA LEU A 194 -9.37 28.22 33.58
C LEU A 194 -10.31 29.44 33.62
N PRO A 195 -10.41 30.16 34.74
CA PRO A 195 -11.24 31.35 34.82
C PRO A 195 -10.65 32.46 33.93
N GLY A 196 -11.53 33.20 33.23
CA GLY A 196 -11.12 34.32 32.38
C GLY A 196 -10.45 35.45 33.18
N THR A 197 -10.76 35.57 34.47
CA THR A 197 -10.06 36.44 35.43
C THR A 197 -9.84 35.66 36.72
N GLY A 198 -8.60 35.61 37.25
CA GLY A 198 -8.25 34.84 38.45
C GLY A 198 -7.14 33.81 38.23
N THR A 199 -6.75 33.10 39.29
CA THR A 199 -5.74 32.04 39.26
C THR A 199 -6.37 30.73 38.79
N PRO A 200 -5.80 30.06 37.77
CA PRO A 200 -6.25 28.73 37.37
C PRO A 200 -5.95 27.71 38.46
N SER A 201 -6.77 26.66 38.55
CA SER A 201 -6.59 25.57 39.51
C SER A 201 -6.71 24.22 38.83
N CYS A 202 -5.86 23.28 39.21
CA CYS A 202 -5.89 21.92 38.69
C CYS A 202 -6.11 20.92 39.81
N GLU A 203 -6.86 19.86 39.54
CA GLU A 203 -7.13 18.77 40.47
C GLU A 203 -6.93 17.43 39.76
N VAL A 204 -6.08 16.56 40.30
CA VAL A 204 -5.94 15.19 39.81
C VAL A 204 -7.11 14.37 40.32
N LEU A 205 -7.88 13.78 39.39
CA LEU A 205 -9.10 13.05 39.70
C LEU A 205 -8.88 11.54 39.80
N SER A 206 -7.97 10.98 39.01
CA SER A 206 -7.65 9.55 39.03
C SER A 206 -6.31 9.28 38.35
N VAL A 207 -5.67 8.17 38.74
CA VAL A 207 -4.55 7.57 38.02
C VAL A 207 -4.92 6.12 37.72
N PHE A 208 -5.21 5.83 36.46
CA PHE A 208 -5.51 4.46 36.04
C PHE A 208 -4.21 3.71 35.78
N ALA A 209 -4.03 2.60 36.48
CA ALA A 209 -2.93 1.66 36.30
C ALA A 209 -3.47 0.35 35.72
N GLY A 210 -2.71 -0.28 34.82
CA GLY A 210 -3.05 -1.62 34.34
C GLY A 210 -2.40 -2.00 33.02
N HIS A 211 -2.06 -1.02 32.16
CA HIS A 211 -1.26 -1.30 30.97
C HIS A 211 0.15 -1.75 31.35
N GLU A 212 0.74 -2.63 30.55
CA GLU A 212 2.08 -3.19 30.79
C GLU A 212 3.19 -2.44 30.04
N GLY A 213 2.84 -1.42 29.26
CA GLY A 213 3.79 -0.60 28.52
C GLY A 213 3.25 0.80 28.21
N SER A 214 3.97 1.56 27.38
CA SER A 214 3.67 2.98 27.18
C SER A 214 2.29 3.21 26.57
N ILE A 215 1.62 4.29 26.97
CA ILE A 215 0.32 4.68 26.42
C ILE A 215 0.54 5.52 25.16
N PHE A 216 0.08 5.04 24.00
CA PHE A 216 0.26 5.71 22.71
C PHE A 216 -0.97 6.45 22.21
N GLY A 217 -2.16 6.09 22.70
CA GLY A 217 -3.40 6.77 22.33
C GLY A 217 -4.41 6.79 23.47
N VAL A 218 -5.10 7.93 23.59
CA VAL A 218 -6.24 8.11 24.49
C VAL A 218 -7.33 8.92 23.80
N ASP A 219 -8.60 8.59 24.06
CA ASP A 219 -9.74 9.36 23.55
C ASP A 219 -10.87 9.36 24.58
N ILE A 220 -11.57 10.50 24.68
CA ILE A 220 -12.63 10.72 25.68
C ILE A 220 -13.95 10.71 24.93
N SER A 221 -14.90 9.88 25.35
CA SER A 221 -16.23 9.85 24.75
C SER A 221 -16.99 11.15 25.04
N PRO A 222 -17.98 11.51 24.21
CA PRO A 222 -19.04 12.41 24.63
C PRO A 222 -19.70 11.91 25.92
N GLU A 223 -20.35 12.81 26.66
CA GLU A 223 -21.22 12.41 27.77
C GLU A 223 -22.58 12.01 27.22
N PHE A 224 -23.14 10.91 27.71
CA PHE A 224 -24.43 10.40 27.27
C PHE A 224 -25.29 9.89 28.44
N GLU A 225 -26.59 9.94 28.24
CA GLU A 225 -27.58 9.43 29.19
C GLU A 225 -27.57 7.90 29.18
N VAL A 226 -27.72 7.26 30.34
CA VAL A 226 -27.62 5.79 30.44
C VAL A 226 -28.95 5.09 30.10
N ALA A 227 -30.04 5.87 30.05
CA ALA A 227 -31.33 5.53 29.46
C ALA A 227 -32.05 6.85 29.12
N GLU A 228 -33.04 6.81 28.22
CA GLU A 228 -33.79 8.00 27.82
C GLU A 228 -34.46 8.68 29.03
N GLY A 229 -34.05 9.91 29.35
CA GLY A 229 -34.58 10.67 30.50
C GLY A 229 -33.96 10.31 31.86
N ALA A 230 -32.89 9.50 31.89
CA ALA A 230 -32.17 9.20 33.12
C ALA A 230 -31.36 10.42 33.61
N ALA A 231 -31.39 10.67 34.93
CA ALA A 231 -30.58 11.72 35.54
C ALA A 231 -29.08 11.37 35.57
N GLU A 232 -28.73 10.08 35.48
CA GLU A 232 -27.36 9.62 35.47
C GLU A 232 -26.75 9.68 34.06
N ARG A 233 -25.53 10.22 34.00
CA ARG A 233 -24.75 10.34 32.77
C ARG A 233 -23.46 9.54 32.86
N MET A 234 -23.10 8.93 31.74
CA MET A 234 -21.89 8.16 31.57
C MET A 234 -20.91 8.88 30.66
N ARG A 235 -19.62 8.79 30.99
CA ARG A 235 -18.51 9.19 30.14
C ARG A 235 -17.39 8.15 30.26
N LEU A 236 -16.87 7.73 29.12
CA LEU A 236 -15.81 6.72 29.03
C LEU A 236 -14.52 7.33 28.47
N LEU A 237 -13.41 6.72 28.86
CA LEU A 237 -12.08 6.96 28.34
C LEU A 237 -11.59 5.67 27.69
N ALA A 238 -11.12 5.74 26.45
CA ALA A 238 -10.42 4.64 25.80
C ALA A 238 -8.91 4.90 25.82
N SER A 239 -8.12 3.85 26.03
CA SER A 239 -6.66 3.89 25.94
C SER A 239 -6.12 2.71 25.15
N CYS A 240 -4.96 2.90 24.53
CA CYS A 240 -4.20 1.86 23.85
C CYS A 240 -2.69 2.00 24.08
N SER A 241 -1.98 0.87 24.01
CA SER A 241 -0.57 0.75 24.42
C SER A 241 0.25 -0.16 23.49
N ASP A 242 1.57 -0.14 23.62
CA ASP A 242 2.47 -1.12 23.01
C ASP A 242 2.35 -2.53 23.59
N ASP A 243 1.69 -2.70 24.74
CA ASP A 243 1.22 -4.00 25.26
C ASP A 243 0.14 -4.64 24.37
N ARG A 244 -0.28 -3.93 23.31
CA ARG A 244 -1.22 -4.36 22.26
C ARG A 244 -2.66 -4.47 22.74
N THR A 245 -2.98 -3.97 23.93
CA THR A 245 -4.33 -3.99 24.50
C THR A 245 -5.05 -2.66 24.32
N ILE A 246 -6.39 -2.75 24.29
CA ILE A 246 -7.31 -1.60 24.38
C ILE A 246 -8.06 -1.73 25.69
N ARG A 247 -8.12 -0.63 26.45
CA ARG A 247 -8.81 -0.59 27.75
C ARG A 247 -9.78 0.58 27.81
N LEU A 248 -10.93 0.33 28.43
CA LEU A 248 -11.98 1.32 28.64
C LEU A 248 -12.10 1.63 30.13
N TRP A 249 -12.24 2.90 30.48
CA TRP A 249 -12.28 3.38 31.86
C TRP A 249 -13.49 4.29 32.05
N ASP A 250 -14.06 4.29 33.26
CA ASP A 250 -15.15 5.20 33.61
C ASP A 250 -14.59 6.54 34.10
N VAL A 251 -14.91 7.62 33.38
CA VAL A 251 -14.52 9.00 33.71
C VAL A 251 -15.74 9.90 33.89
N SER A 252 -16.88 9.31 34.26
CA SER A 252 -18.09 10.04 34.60
C SER A 252 -17.86 10.91 35.83
N ALA A 253 -18.43 12.13 35.84
CA ALA A 253 -18.20 13.11 36.91
C ALA A 253 -18.52 12.57 38.33
N ALA A 254 -19.52 11.69 38.46
CA ALA A 254 -19.89 11.08 39.74
C ALA A 254 -18.97 9.92 40.18
N SER A 255 -18.26 9.26 39.24
CA SER A 255 -17.23 8.25 39.57
C SER A 255 -15.94 8.93 40.06
N LEU A 256 -15.55 10.03 39.41
CA LEU A 256 -14.32 10.75 39.70
C LEU A 256 -14.32 11.50 41.05
N LYS A 257 -15.50 11.80 41.63
CA LYS A 257 -15.62 12.46 42.94
C LYS A 257 -15.23 11.59 44.14
N ARG A 258 -15.00 10.28 43.95
CA ARG A 258 -14.74 9.33 45.05
C ARG A 258 -13.26 9.10 45.35
N GLY A 259 -12.35 9.40 44.43
CA GLY A 259 -10.93 9.10 44.54
C GLY A 259 -10.06 10.36 44.51
N VAL A 260 -10.04 11.15 45.59
CA VAL A 260 -9.03 12.22 45.72
C VAL A 260 -7.70 11.57 46.06
N VAL A 261 -6.91 11.23 45.05
CA VAL A 261 -5.59 10.62 45.21
C VAL A 261 -4.56 11.72 45.43
N GLN A 262 -4.13 11.91 46.68
CA GLN A 262 -2.99 12.74 47.03
C GLN A 262 -1.69 11.90 46.90
N ALA A 263 -1.31 11.51 45.68
CA ALA A 263 -0.11 10.70 45.45
C ALA A 263 1.09 11.54 44.99
N SER A 264 2.26 11.23 45.54
CA SER A 264 3.56 11.82 45.22
C SER A 264 4.01 11.47 43.80
N LEU A 265 3.61 12.27 42.82
CA LEU A 265 4.03 12.21 41.40
C LEU A 265 5.52 12.59 41.17
N GLY A 266 6.37 12.46 42.19
CA GLY A 266 7.74 12.97 42.22
C GLY A 266 8.86 11.94 42.36
N GLU A 267 8.57 10.64 42.39
CA GLU A 267 9.62 9.60 42.47
C GLU A 267 10.04 9.13 41.07
N ALA A 268 11.35 9.09 40.83
CA ALA A 268 11.93 8.53 39.63
C ALA A 268 11.63 7.03 39.56
N ARG A 269 10.87 6.60 38.54
CA ARG A 269 10.52 5.20 38.30
C ARG A 269 11.27 4.68 37.08
N GLU A 270 11.80 3.47 37.16
CA GLU A 270 12.59 2.87 36.09
C GLU A 270 11.74 2.53 34.86
N THR A 271 12.29 2.77 33.67
CA THR A 271 11.66 2.41 32.39
C THR A 271 12.03 0.97 32.00
N GLY A 272 11.05 0.07 31.95
CA GLY A 272 11.17 -1.23 31.29
C GLY A 272 11.52 -2.44 32.18
N PHE A 273 10.87 -3.57 31.89
CA PHE A 273 11.15 -4.95 32.35
C PHE A 273 11.37 -5.19 33.86
N GLY A 274 10.99 -4.27 34.74
CA GLY A 274 10.93 -4.48 36.20
C GLY A 274 9.50 -4.80 36.64
N SER A 275 9.32 -5.88 37.41
CA SER A 275 8.04 -6.13 38.09
C SER A 275 7.85 -5.08 39.19
N VAL A 276 7.04 -4.05 38.93
CA VAL A 276 6.67 -3.07 39.93
C VAL A 276 5.43 -3.58 40.67
N ASP A 277 5.49 -3.57 41.99
CA ASP A 277 4.37 -3.93 42.86
C ASP A 277 3.29 -2.82 42.78
N LEU A 278 2.31 -3.02 41.89
CA LEU A 278 1.22 -2.08 41.58
C LEU A 278 0.21 -1.88 42.73
N SER A 279 0.42 -2.54 43.87
CA SER A 279 -0.51 -2.63 45.00
C SER A 279 -0.57 -1.36 45.87
N ALA A 280 0.38 -0.44 45.74
CA ALA A 280 0.47 0.75 46.62
C ALA A 280 -0.31 1.99 46.12
N VAL A 281 -0.82 2.00 44.88
CA VAL A 281 -1.49 3.18 44.27
C VAL A 281 -2.86 2.84 43.67
N ALA A 282 -3.22 1.55 43.61
CA ALA A 282 -4.47 1.09 43.00
C ALA A 282 -5.64 1.27 43.98
N ASP A 283 -6.49 2.26 43.73
CA ASP A 283 -7.80 2.35 44.34
C ASP A 283 -8.74 1.30 43.72
N ALA A 284 -9.67 0.69 44.46
CA ALA A 284 -10.57 -0.34 43.93
C ALA A 284 -11.47 0.16 42.76
N SER A 285 -11.55 1.49 42.58
CA SER A 285 -12.22 2.18 41.48
C SER A 285 -11.41 2.22 40.15
N SER A 286 -10.19 1.68 40.14
CA SER A 286 -9.22 1.80 39.03
C SER A 286 -9.31 0.70 37.96
N ALA A 287 -10.14 -0.33 38.14
CA ALA A 287 -10.21 -1.45 37.21
C ALA A 287 -10.98 -1.09 35.91
N PRO A 288 -10.52 -1.55 34.74
CA PRO A 288 -11.12 -1.19 33.46
C PRO A 288 -12.56 -1.74 33.32
N VAL A 289 -13.41 -0.98 32.62
CA VAL A 289 -14.77 -1.37 32.22
C VAL A 289 -14.72 -2.55 31.24
N ALA A 290 -13.82 -2.49 30.27
CA ALA A 290 -13.59 -3.52 29.27
C ALA A 290 -12.12 -3.57 28.87
N VAL A 291 -11.63 -4.75 28.51
CA VAL A 291 -10.27 -4.99 28.00
C VAL A 291 -10.35 -5.92 26.79
N ALA A 292 -9.57 -5.62 25.76
CA ALA A 292 -9.36 -6.55 24.64
C ALA A 292 -7.91 -6.53 24.16
N MET A 293 -7.46 -7.69 23.66
CA MET A 293 -6.27 -7.77 22.83
C MET A 293 -6.60 -7.12 21.48
N GLY A 294 -5.98 -5.97 21.21
CA GLY A 294 -6.33 -5.10 20.10
C GLY A 294 -5.70 -5.56 18.79
N HIS A 295 -4.38 -5.39 18.67
CA HIS A 295 -3.63 -5.60 17.43
C HIS A 295 -2.51 -6.63 17.62
N GLY A 296 -1.93 -7.13 16.52
CA GLY A 296 -0.72 -7.99 16.58
C GLY A 296 0.55 -7.21 16.92
N SER A 297 0.45 -5.89 17.03
CA SER A 297 1.53 -4.91 17.13
C SER A 297 1.11 -3.72 18.01
N ARG A 298 1.95 -2.69 18.11
CA ARG A 298 1.64 -1.45 18.85
C ARG A 298 0.41 -0.76 18.26
N ILE A 299 -0.37 -0.09 19.11
CA ILE A 299 -1.57 0.65 18.71
C ILE A 299 -1.29 2.14 18.86
N TRP A 300 -1.48 2.93 17.80
CA TRP A 300 -1.21 4.37 17.80
C TRP A 300 -2.41 5.19 18.23
N HIS A 301 -3.61 4.79 17.83
CA HIS A 301 -4.84 5.54 18.12
C HIS A 301 -5.97 4.61 18.53
N VAL A 302 -6.83 5.12 19.40
CA VAL A 302 -8.17 4.58 19.67
C VAL A 302 -9.16 5.74 19.63
N LYS A 303 -10.34 5.54 19.02
CA LYS A 303 -11.35 6.59 18.85
C LYS A 303 -12.76 6.05 19.02
N PHE A 304 -13.62 6.84 19.64
CA PHE A 304 -15.07 6.60 19.63
C PHE A 304 -15.70 7.12 18.33
N ALA A 305 -16.66 6.40 17.76
CA ALA A 305 -17.60 7.01 16.81
C ALA A 305 -18.60 7.87 17.60
N GLY A 306 -18.59 9.19 17.38
CA GLY A 306 -19.53 10.08 18.07
C GLY A 306 -20.99 9.76 17.73
N HIS A 307 -21.90 10.00 18.69
CA HIS A 307 -23.37 10.00 18.57
C HIS A 307 -24.12 8.69 18.20
N ASP A 308 -23.44 7.64 17.72
CA ASP A 308 -24.05 6.32 17.49
C ASP A 308 -24.14 5.50 18.80
N LEU A 309 -24.94 5.98 19.74
CA LEU A 309 -25.26 5.26 20.97
C LEU A 309 -26.51 4.41 20.76
N GLY A 310 -26.32 3.09 20.73
CA GLY A 310 -27.40 2.13 20.78
C GLY A 310 -27.73 1.75 22.23
N PHE A 311 -29.02 1.61 22.54
CA PHE A 311 -29.48 0.96 23.76
C PHE A 311 -30.14 -0.36 23.38
N GLU A 312 -29.53 -1.48 23.73
CA GLU A 312 -30.03 -2.81 23.42
C GLU A 312 -30.05 -3.66 24.68
N ASN A 313 -31.21 -4.19 25.07
CA ASN A 313 -31.35 -5.14 26.19
C ASN A 313 -30.70 -4.67 27.51
N GLY A 314 -30.77 -3.38 27.84
CA GLY A 314 -30.16 -2.81 29.06
C GLY A 314 -28.64 -2.58 28.95
N GLN A 315 -28.09 -2.65 27.73
CA GLN A 315 -26.68 -2.40 27.45
C GLN A 315 -26.50 -1.14 26.61
N VAL A 316 -25.48 -0.36 26.95
CA VAL A 316 -24.96 0.69 26.07
C VAL A 316 -24.09 0.03 25.01
N VAL A 317 -24.39 0.31 23.76
CA VAL A 317 -23.65 -0.17 22.61
C VAL A 317 -23.06 1.02 21.86
N MET A 318 -21.75 0.97 21.57
CA MET A 318 -21.12 1.96 20.70
C MET A 318 -19.99 1.39 19.85
N PRO A 319 -19.70 1.98 18.68
CA PRO A 319 -18.53 1.63 17.89
C PRO A 319 -17.26 2.27 18.48
N VAL A 320 -16.19 1.49 18.55
CA VAL A 320 -14.83 1.94 18.90
C VAL A 320 -13.88 1.50 17.79
N TYR A 321 -12.94 2.36 17.40
CA TYR A 321 -11.94 2.05 16.37
C TYR A 321 -10.53 2.11 16.96
N SER A 322 -9.67 1.20 16.53
CA SER A 322 -8.24 1.24 16.85
C SER A 322 -7.37 1.14 15.60
N PHE A 323 -6.19 1.76 15.65
CA PHE A 323 -5.32 1.96 14.50
C PHE A 323 -3.88 1.53 14.85
N GLY A 324 -3.34 0.55 14.13
CA GLY A 324 -2.13 -0.18 14.51
C GLY A 324 -0.84 0.17 13.76
N GLU A 325 0.30 -0.25 14.30
CA GLU A 325 1.58 -0.36 13.60
C GLU A 325 1.53 -1.39 12.47
N ASP A 326 0.70 -2.42 12.60
CA ASP A 326 0.49 -3.46 11.59
C ASP A 326 -0.28 -3.00 10.35
N ALA A 327 -0.44 -1.68 10.18
CA ALA A 327 -1.15 -1.07 9.05
C ALA A 327 -2.63 -1.48 8.97
N THR A 328 -3.24 -1.84 10.11
CA THR A 328 -4.65 -2.23 10.19
C THR A 328 -5.50 -1.30 11.06
N VAL A 329 -6.79 -1.25 10.73
CA VAL A 329 -7.85 -0.64 11.54
C VAL A 329 -8.77 -1.73 12.04
N HIS A 330 -9.06 -1.76 13.34
CA HIS A 330 -10.06 -2.66 13.91
C HIS A 330 -11.31 -1.88 14.33
N LYS A 331 -12.47 -2.39 13.93
CA LYS A 331 -13.78 -1.94 14.41
C LYS A 331 -14.26 -2.85 15.52
N TRP A 332 -14.54 -2.26 16.67
CA TRP A 332 -15.03 -2.93 17.86
C TRP A 332 -16.46 -2.49 18.14
N ARG A 333 -17.29 -3.43 18.57
CA ARG A 333 -18.55 -3.14 19.24
C ARG A 333 -18.30 -3.22 20.75
N LEU A 334 -18.38 -2.06 21.41
CA LEU A 334 -18.38 -1.98 22.86
C LEU A 334 -19.80 -2.27 23.36
N GLU A 335 -19.93 -3.20 24.29
CA GLU A 335 -21.17 -3.51 25.00
C GLU A 335 -20.92 -3.30 26.50
N VAL A 336 -21.62 -2.35 27.13
CA VAL A 336 -21.53 -2.05 28.57
C VAL A 336 -22.87 -2.35 29.22
N ASP A 337 -22.87 -3.25 30.20
CA ASP A 337 -24.06 -3.56 31.00
C ASP A 337 -24.31 -2.45 32.02
N VAL A 338 -25.46 -1.78 31.90
CA VAL A 338 -25.80 -0.63 32.74
C VAL A 338 -25.94 -1.03 34.21
N GLY A 339 -26.56 -2.18 34.50
CA GLY A 339 -26.77 -2.66 35.85
C GLY A 339 -25.46 -2.99 36.54
N ALA A 340 -24.61 -3.76 35.88
CA ALA A 340 -23.27 -4.10 36.39
C ALA A 340 -22.39 -2.85 36.57
N TRP A 341 -22.48 -1.88 35.65
CA TRP A 341 -21.77 -0.61 35.79
C TRP A 341 -22.26 0.21 36.99
N GLN A 342 -23.57 0.28 37.24
CA GLN A 342 -24.14 0.96 38.41
C GLN A 342 -23.77 0.25 39.72
N GLU A 343 -23.82 -1.07 39.76
CA GLU A 343 -23.41 -1.89 40.92
C GLU A 343 -21.93 -1.67 41.27
N ARG A 344 -21.06 -1.68 40.26
CA ARG A 344 -19.63 -1.40 40.43
C ARG A 344 -19.37 0.00 40.95
N ARG A 345 -20.17 0.98 40.53
CA ARG A 345 -20.14 2.33 41.10
C ARG A 345 -20.70 2.38 42.51
N ALA A 346 -21.62 1.50 42.91
CA ALA A 346 -22.23 1.52 44.23
C ALA A 346 -21.34 0.86 45.31
N SER A 347 -20.54 -0.16 44.96
CA SER A 347 -19.71 -0.92 45.91
C SER A 347 -18.26 -1.08 45.44
N ALA A 348 -17.29 -0.77 46.32
CA ALA A 348 -15.87 -1.00 46.07
C ALA A 348 -15.48 -2.49 46.10
N ASP A 349 -16.33 -3.36 46.66
CA ASP A 349 -16.14 -4.81 46.75
C ASP A 349 -16.79 -5.58 45.58
N ALA A 350 -17.33 -4.87 44.58
CA ALA A 350 -17.87 -5.51 43.37
C ALA A 350 -16.72 -6.26 42.66
N GLY A 351 -16.90 -7.57 42.44
CA GLY A 351 -15.84 -8.47 41.96
C GLY A 351 -15.16 -8.02 40.68
N ASP A 352 -14.00 -8.62 40.40
CA ASP A 352 -13.07 -8.31 39.30
C ASP A 352 -13.61 -8.52 37.87
N GLY A 353 -14.92 -8.75 37.72
CA GLY A 353 -15.60 -8.89 36.43
C GLY A 353 -15.82 -7.54 35.76
N GLY A 354 -15.38 -7.39 34.50
CA GLY A 354 -15.62 -6.17 33.72
C GLY A 354 -17.10 -5.91 33.46
N ALA A 355 -17.55 -4.65 33.64
CA ALA A 355 -18.93 -4.22 33.35
C ALA A 355 -19.22 -4.11 31.84
N GLY A 356 -18.23 -4.33 30.98
CA GLY A 356 -18.40 -4.36 29.54
C GLY A 356 -17.40 -5.26 28.83
N LYS A 357 -17.60 -5.42 27.52
CA LYS A 357 -16.73 -6.19 26.63
C LYS A 357 -16.59 -5.50 25.28
N LEU A 358 -15.44 -5.69 24.65
CA LEU A 358 -15.17 -5.27 23.29
C LEU A 358 -15.23 -6.50 22.36
N ILE A 359 -16.07 -6.44 21.34
CA ILE A 359 -16.22 -7.50 20.34
C ILE A 359 -15.67 -7.00 19.00
N LEU A 360 -14.61 -7.62 18.50
CA LEU A 360 -14.08 -7.32 17.17
C LEU A 360 -15.14 -7.67 16.11
N ARG A 361 -15.47 -6.69 15.25
CA ARG A 361 -16.44 -6.86 14.16
C ARG A 361 -15.74 -6.93 12.81
N GLU A 362 -14.84 -6.00 12.54
CA GLU A 362 -14.19 -5.87 11.23
C GLU A 362 -12.73 -5.45 11.37
N THR A 363 -11.89 -5.88 10.41
CA THR A 363 -10.48 -5.51 10.27
C THR A 363 -10.25 -4.99 8.86
N PHE A 364 -9.72 -3.77 8.75
CA PHE A 364 -9.38 -3.12 7.49
C PHE A 364 -7.86 -3.03 7.36
N ALA A 365 -7.30 -3.38 6.20
CA ALA A 365 -5.86 -3.41 5.94
C ALA A 365 -5.56 -2.76 4.58
N HIS A 366 -5.57 -1.42 4.56
CA HIS A 366 -5.50 -0.60 3.34
C HIS A 366 -4.21 0.22 3.19
N HIS A 367 -3.26 0.06 4.12
CA HIS A 367 -1.94 0.69 4.06
C HIS A 367 -0.85 -0.37 3.82
N ASP A 368 0.22 0.02 3.14
CA ASP A 368 1.39 -0.83 2.95
C ASP A 368 2.36 -0.71 4.13
N GLY A 369 3.16 -1.76 4.36
CA GLY A 369 4.27 -1.73 5.34
C GLY A 369 3.80 -1.65 6.79
N LYS A 370 4.06 -0.51 7.44
CA LYS A 370 3.75 -0.28 8.85
C LYS A 370 3.17 1.12 9.10
N HIS A 371 2.50 1.25 10.24
CA HIS A 371 2.02 2.49 10.88
C HIS A 371 0.86 3.20 10.17
N ILE A 372 -0.26 3.28 10.87
CA ILE A 372 -1.30 4.29 10.64
C ILE A 372 -1.07 5.43 11.64
N TRP A 373 -0.51 6.54 11.16
CA TRP A 373 -0.14 7.68 12.00
C TRP A 373 -1.27 8.66 12.23
N ALA A 374 -2.22 8.74 11.31
CA ALA A 374 -3.33 9.67 11.39
C ALA A 374 -4.67 8.97 11.19
N ALA A 375 -5.66 9.40 11.96
CA ALA A 375 -7.03 8.91 11.85
C ALA A 375 -8.03 10.03 12.15
N ALA A 376 -9.14 10.05 11.41
CA ALA A 376 -10.31 10.86 11.69
C ALA A 376 -11.58 9.98 11.56
N VAL A 377 -12.54 10.19 12.45
CA VAL A 377 -13.82 9.45 12.44
C VAL A 377 -14.93 10.50 12.51
N GLU A 378 -15.85 10.48 11.55
CA GLU A 378 -17.01 11.36 11.48
C GLU A 378 -18.29 10.52 11.39
N PRO A 379 -19.30 10.75 12.26
CA PRO A 379 -20.57 10.05 12.15
C PRO A 379 -21.36 10.54 10.93
N LEU A 380 -21.99 9.61 10.22
CA LEU A 380 -22.83 9.89 9.06
C LEU A 380 -24.26 10.20 9.50
N LYS A 381 -24.91 11.16 8.83
CA LYS A 381 -26.30 11.56 9.13
C LYS A 381 -27.32 10.42 8.98
N GLN A 382 -27.01 9.43 8.15
CA GLN A 382 -27.87 8.27 7.87
C GLN A 382 -27.61 7.10 8.83
N GLY A 383 -26.69 7.25 9.79
CA GLY A 383 -26.18 6.18 10.67
C GLY A 383 -24.82 5.66 10.17
N GLY A 384 -23.99 5.11 11.06
CA GLY A 384 -22.66 4.61 10.73
C GLY A 384 -21.59 5.71 10.70
N SER A 385 -20.34 5.32 10.39
CA SER A 385 -19.19 6.24 10.43
C SER A 385 -18.43 6.31 9.11
N LEU A 386 -17.90 7.49 8.80
CA LEU A 386 -16.87 7.72 7.79
C LEU A 386 -15.51 7.80 8.50
N ILE A 387 -14.61 6.90 8.15
CA ILE A 387 -13.26 6.84 8.72
C ILE A 387 -12.24 7.25 7.66
N ALA A 388 -11.37 8.20 7.99
CA ALA A 388 -10.19 8.51 7.19
C ALA A 388 -8.91 8.04 7.90
N THR A 389 -8.01 7.40 7.17
CA THR A 389 -6.70 6.96 7.68
C THR A 389 -5.55 7.45 6.83
N GLY A 390 -4.44 7.81 7.50
CA GLY A 390 -3.20 8.26 6.90
C GLY A 390 -2.02 7.44 7.42
N GLY A 391 -1.23 6.88 6.50
CA GLY A 391 -0.17 5.93 6.82
C GLY A 391 1.25 6.48 6.65
N ALA A 392 2.24 5.69 7.10
CA ALA A 392 3.64 5.94 6.78
C ALA A 392 3.95 5.81 5.28
N ASP A 393 3.11 5.06 4.57
CA ASP A 393 3.13 4.92 3.11
C ASP A 393 2.65 6.18 2.37
N ALA A 394 2.38 7.30 3.06
CA ALA A 394 1.86 8.54 2.48
C ALA A 394 0.47 8.42 1.84
N SER A 395 -0.21 7.27 1.95
CA SER A 395 -1.55 7.10 1.39
C SER A 395 -2.61 7.66 2.33
N VAL A 396 -3.76 8.05 1.75
CA VAL A 396 -4.96 8.44 2.49
C VAL A 396 -6.11 7.60 2.00
N ASN A 397 -6.77 6.92 2.94
CA ASN A 397 -7.84 5.98 2.69
C ASN A 397 -9.11 6.44 3.39
N LEU A 398 -10.27 6.26 2.74
CA LEU A 398 -11.60 6.49 3.28
C LEU A 398 -12.32 5.14 3.41
N ILE A 399 -12.94 4.89 4.55
CA ILE A 399 -13.74 3.71 4.83
C ILE A 399 -15.14 4.21 5.17
N THR A 400 -16.11 3.86 4.32
CA THR A 400 -17.52 4.21 4.50
C THR A 400 -18.25 2.97 4.98
N GLU A 401 -18.92 3.08 6.11
CA GLU A 401 -19.74 1.97 6.61
C GLU A 401 -21.08 1.90 5.87
N ASP A 402 -21.42 0.71 5.38
CA ASP A 402 -22.75 0.44 4.83
C ASP A 402 -23.79 0.54 5.97
N VAL A 403 -24.74 1.45 5.81
CA VAL A 403 -25.87 1.60 6.72
C VAL A 403 -26.89 0.50 6.43
N ASP A 404 -27.31 -0.24 7.46
CA ASP A 404 -28.49 -1.12 7.39
C ASP A 404 -29.76 -0.26 7.20
N THR A 405 -30.08 0.10 5.95
CA THR A 405 -31.33 0.80 5.60
C THR A 405 -32.52 -0.17 5.68
N THR A 406 -32.88 -0.61 6.88
CA THR A 406 -34.15 -1.29 7.14
C THR A 406 -35.25 -0.34 7.60
N ALA A 407 -34.93 0.96 7.76
CA ALA A 407 -35.90 1.97 8.18
C ALA A 407 -35.82 3.23 7.30
N SER A 408 -36.97 3.58 6.71
CA SER A 408 -37.33 4.85 6.04
C SER A 408 -37.14 4.97 4.52
N GLY A 409 -38.25 5.26 3.83
CA GLY A 409 -38.27 5.99 2.55
C GLY A 409 -38.99 5.32 1.38
N GLU A 410 -40.31 5.49 1.28
CA GLU A 410 -41.04 5.32 0.02
C GLU A 410 -40.51 6.34 -1.01
N GLY A 411 -39.90 5.89 -2.12
CA GLY A 411 -39.62 6.79 -3.24
C GLY A 411 -38.39 6.55 -4.13
N SER A 412 -37.63 5.47 -4.00
CA SER A 412 -36.56 5.13 -4.96
C SER A 412 -37.00 4.07 -5.98
N ASN A 413 -36.49 4.18 -7.21
CA ASN A 413 -36.75 3.23 -8.29
C ASN A 413 -36.39 1.82 -7.83
N GLY A 414 -37.29 0.85 -8.07
CA GLY A 414 -37.21 -0.49 -7.47
C GLY A 414 -35.92 -1.31 -7.70
N LEU A 415 -34.98 -0.88 -8.55
CA LEU A 415 -33.67 -1.54 -8.65
C LEU A 415 -32.67 -1.11 -7.55
N ASP A 416 -32.86 0.05 -6.93
CA ASP A 416 -32.02 0.58 -5.85
C ASP A 416 -32.54 0.21 -4.44
N THR A 417 -33.64 -0.54 -4.35
CA THR A 417 -34.35 -0.84 -3.08
C THR A 417 -34.12 -2.24 -2.52
N LEU A 418 -33.35 -3.11 -3.20
CA LEU A 418 -32.97 -4.39 -2.61
C LEU A 418 -31.85 -4.14 -1.59
N PRO A 419 -32.02 -4.48 -0.31
CA PRO A 419 -31.03 -4.15 0.71
C PRO A 419 -29.65 -4.73 0.38
N SER A 420 -28.59 -4.02 0.77
CA SER A 420 -27.22 -4.54 0.90
C SER A 420 -27.12 -5.76 1.86
N VAL A 421 -28.23 -6.09 2.52
CA VAL A 421 -28.40 -7.20 3.47
C VAL A 421 -28.23 -8.56 2.80
N LEU A 422 -27.48 -9.42 3.48
CA LEU A 422 -27.36 -10.85 3.21
C LEU A 422 -28.76 -11.50 3.17
N SER A 423 -29.29 -11.76 1.98
CA SER A 423 -30.52 -12.54 1.84
C SER A 423 -30.18 -14.02 2.02
N GLN A 424 -30.71 -14.61 3.09
CA GLN A 424 -30.62 -16.05 3.33
C GLN A 424 -31.79 -16.74 2.65
N LEU A 425 -31.52 -17.52 1.61
CA LEU A 425 -32.55 -18.24 0.87
C LEU A 425 -32.51 -19.72 1.23
N VAL A 426 -33.51 -20.14 1.98
CA VAL A 426 -33.80 -21.56 2.24
C VAL A 426 -34.58 -22.10 1.05
N PHE A 427 -34.18 -23.26 0.54
CA PHE A 427 -34.76 -23.84 -0.67
C PHE A 427 -36.26 -24.12 -0.52
N GLU A 428 -36.69 -24.58 0.65
CA GLU A 428 -38.10 -24.87 0.97
C GLU A 428 -39.00 -23.63 0.89
N ASP A 429 -38.50 -22.47 1.31
CA ASP A 429 -39.24 -21.21 1.24
C ASP A 429 -39.50 -20.80 -0.21
N ILE A 430 -38.52 -21.01 -1.10
CA ILE A 430 -38.68 -20.74 -2.54
C ILE A 430 -39.73 -21.68 -3.13
N LEU A 431 -39.64 -22.98 -2.85
CA LEU A 431 -40.63 -23.95 -3.33
C LEU A 431 -42.05 -23.63 -2.89
N SER A 432 -42.23 -23.14 -1.65
CA SER A 432 -43.55 -22.80 -1.11
C SER A 432 -44.24 -21.66 -1.87
N ARG A 433 -43.47 -20.82 -2.57
CA ARG A 433 -43.94 -19.66 -3.35
C ARG A 433 -44.12 -19.96 -4.84
N LEU A 434 -43.64 -21.11 -5.30
CA LEU A 434 -43.77 -21.53 -6.70
C LEU A 434 -45.13 -22.21 -6.94
N PRO A 435 -45.68 -22.10 -8.17
CA PRO A 435 -46.83 -22.90 -8.57
C PRO A 435 -46.54 -24.41 -8.45
N PRO A 436 -47.58 -25.27 -8.34
CA PRO A 436 -47.40 -26.71 -8.39
C PRO A 436 -46.65 -27.12 -9.66
N SER A 437 -45.58 -27.91 -9.50
CA SER A 437 -44.80 -28.41 -10.63
C SER A 437 -45.68 -29.24 -11.56
N THR A 438 -45.54 -29.00 -12.86
CA THR A 438 -46.11 -29.83 -13.94
C THR A 438 -45.23 -31.04 -14.28
N GLN A 439 -44.04 -31.13 -13.67
CA GLN A 439 -43.04 -32.17 -13.91
C GLN A 439 -42.95 -33.15 -12.74
N GLU A 440 -42.65 -34.41 -13.04
CA GLU A 440 -42.42 -35.46 -12.05
C GLU A 440 -40.95 -35.52 -11.63
N TYR A 441 -40.72 -35.54 -10.31
CA TYR A 441 -39.38 -35.60 -9.72
C TYR A 441 -39.22 -36.84 -8.84
N PRO A 442 -38.02 -37.45 -8.77
CA PRO A 442 -37.75 -38.60 -7.89
C PRO A 442 -38.10 -38.25 -6.44
N PRO A 443 -38.76 -39.11 -5.63
CA PRO A 443 -39.27 -38.74 -4.30
C PRO A 443 -38.17 -38.27 -3.35
N PRO A 444 -38.46 -37.33 -2.41
CA PRO A 444 -37.47 -36.82 -1.46
C PRO A 444 -37.01 -37.94 -0.52
N SER A 445 -35.72 -37.96 -0.17
CA SER A 445 -35.14 -38.94 0.76
C SER A 445 -34.53 -38.25 1.97
N ARG A 446 -34.64 -38.85 3.16
CA ARG A 446 -33.99 -38.33 4.38
C ARG A 446 -32.46 -38.18 4.26
N LYS A 447 -31.83 -38.94 3.37
CA LYS A 447 -30.36 -38.90 3.14
C LYS A 447 -29.92 -37.83 2.13
N ARG A 448 -30.85 -37.30 1.31
CA ARG A 448 -30.57 -36.29 0.29
C ARG A 448 -31.79 -35.38 0.16
N PRO A 449 -31.92 -34.36 1.04
CA PRO A 449 -32.99 -33.38 0.94
C PRO A 449 -32.87 -32.57 -0.35
N GLU A 450 -33.98 -31.98 -0.78
CA GLU A 450 -33.98 -31.10 -1.94
C GLU A 450 -33.26 -29.80 -1.61
N GLY A 451 -32.36 -29.37 -2.48
CA GLY A 451 -31.57 -28.16 -2.29
C GLY A 451 -30.81 -27.77 -3.55
N PHE A 452 -30.10 -26.65 -3.48
CA PHE A 452 -29.26 -26.17 -4.59
C PHE A 452 -28.07 -27.11 -4.82
N GLN A 453 -27.95 -27.64 -6.04
CA GLN A 453 -26.83 -28.46 -6.47
C GLN A 453 -25.75 -27.63 -7.18
N ASN A 454 -26.16 -26.78 -8.12
CA ASN A 454 -25.28 -25.86 -8.83
C ASN A 454 -26.06 -24.62 -9.26
N PHE A 455 -25.40 -23.49 -9.44
CA PHE A 455 -26.03 -22.25 -9.89
C PHE A 455 -25.00 -21.34 -10.57
N VAL A 456 -25.47 -20.52 -11.52
CA VAL A 456 -24.63 -19.55 -12.20
C VAL A 456 -25.44 -18.31 -12.57
N PHE A 457 -24.84 -17.12 -12.44
CA PHE A 457 -25.38 -15.93 -13.07
C PHE A 457 -25.28 -16.06 -14.58
N ILE A 458 -26.41 -15.92 -15.27
CA ILE A 458 -26.48 -15.92 -16.74
C ILE A 458 -26.66 -14.51 -17.29
N SER A 459 -26.91 -13.51 -16.43
CA SER A 459 -26.84 -12.08 -16.74
C SER A 459 -26.57 -11.31 -15.44
N GLN A 460 -26.51 -9.98 -15.49
CA GLN A 460 -26.41 -9.14 -14.27
C GLN A 460 -27.58 -9.32 -13.29
N ASN A 461 -28.76 -9.69 -13.82
CA ASN A 461 -30.02 -9.71 -13.07
C ASN A 461 -30.70 -11.07 -13.08
N THR A 462 -30.06 -12.14 -13.56
CA THR A 462 -30.67 -13.47 -13.59
C THR A 462 -29.70 -14.56 -13.13
N LEU A 463 -30.17 -15.40 -12.20
CA LEU A 463 -29.46 -16.53 -11.61
C LEU A 463 -30.16 -17.83 -12.00
N LEU A 464 -29.47 -18.71 -12.71
CA LEU A 464 -29.97 -20.03 -13.05
C LEU A 464 -29.46 -21.05 -12.04
N ALA A 465 -30.35 -21.86 -11.45
CA ALA A 465 -30.00 -22.84 -10.44
C ALA A 465 -30.57 -24.23 -10.76
N ALA A 466 -29.77 -25.28 -10.53
CA ALA A 466 -30.17 -26.67 -10.62
C ALA A 466 -30.32 -27.27 -9.22
N SER A 467 -31.40 -28.03 -8.97
CA SER A 467 -31.64 -28.70 -7.70
C SER A 467 -31.09 -30.12 -7.66
N THR A 468 -30.88 -30.66 -6.45
CA THR A 468 -30.47 -32.06 -6.21
C THR A 468 -31.48 -33.10 -6.71
N ARG A 469 -32.68 -32.68 -7.14
CA ARG A 469 -33.75 -33.50 -7.71
C ARG A 469 -34.02 -33.21 -9.20
N GLY A 470 -33.27 -32.28 -9.79
CA GLY A 470 -33.33 -31.97 -11.21
C GLY A 470 -34.30 -30.85 -11.60
N ARG A 471 -34.77 -30.05 -10.64
CA ARG A 471 -35.48 -28.80 -10.95
C ARG A 471 -34.50 -27.77 -11.49
N ILE A 472 -34.91 -27.02 -12.51
CA ILE A 472 -34.20 -25.84 -12.98
C ILE A 472 -35.01 -24.62 -12.58
N LEU A 473 -34.39 -23.73 -11.80
CA LEU A 473 -35.01 -22.52 -11.29
C LEU A 473 -34.31 -21.30 -11.86
N LEU A 474 -35.07 -20.29 -12.27
CA LEU A 474 -34.54 -18.99 -12.68
C LEU A 474 -34.95 -17.94 -11.64
N GLY A 475 -33.95 -17.36 -10.97
CA GLY A 475 -34.11 -16.22 -10.09
C GLY A 475 -33.90 -14.92 -10.85
N THR A 476 -34.89 -14.02 -10.83
CA THR A 476 -34.82 -12.71 -11.52
C THR A 476 -34.81 -11.58 -10.49
N PHE A 477 -33.81 -10.72 -10.59
CA PHE A 477 -33.61 -9.58 -9.70
C PHE A 477 -34.30 -8.33 -10.26
N GLY A 478 -35.45 -7.97 -9.68
CA GLY A 478 -36.16 -6.70 -9.91
C GLY A 478 -36.33 -5.92 -8.60
N ALA A 479 -37.51 -5.34 -8.37
CA ALA A 479 -37.87 -4.73 -7.07
C ALA A 479 -37.81 -5.72 -5.90
N VAL A 480 -38.12 -6.98 -6.21
CA VAL A 480 -37.99 -8.12 -5.31
C VAL A 480 -37.36 -9.24 -6.13
N LEU A 481 -36.61 -10.12 -5.48
CA LEU A 481 -36.15 -11.36 -6.10
C LEU A 481 -37.33 -12.31 -6.30
N THR A 482 -37.62 -12.66 -7.55
CA THR A 482 -38.64 -13.65 -7.92
C THR A 482 -37.99 -14.91 -8.45
N TRP A 483 -38.66 -16.05 -8.29
CA TRP A 483 -38.21 -17.34 -8.79
C TRP A 483 -39.27 -17.93 -9.71
N GLU A 484 -38.84 -18.52 -10.82
CA GLU A 484 -39.67 -19.33 -11.72
C GLU A 484 -39.06 -20.72 -11.92
N GLU A 485 -39.91 -21.73 -12.11
CA GLU A 485 -39.47 -23.08 -12.47
C GLU A 485 -39.48 -23.22 -14.00
N ILE A 486 -38.33 -23.62 -14.55
CA ILE A 486 -38.09 -23.72 -15.99
C ILE A 486 -38.47 -25.11 -16.50
N SER A 487 -39.21 -25.14 -17.61
CA SER A 487 -39.56 -26.38 -18.28
C SER A 487 -38.45 -26.93 -19.19
N TYR A 488 -38.35 -28.25 -19.25
CA TYR A 488 -37.52 -28.96 -20.23
C TYR A 488 -38.34 -29.96 -21.04
N GLU A 489 -37.93 -30.18 -22.28
CA GLU A 489 -38.59 -31.12 -23.20
C GLU A 489 -38.20 -32.56 -22.82
N GLY A 490 -39.17 -33.45 -22.54
CA GLY A 490 -38.92 -34.87 -22.25
C GLY A 490 -38.68 -35.22 -20.77
N GLN A 491 -38.36 -36.49 -20.48
CA GLN A 491 -38.17 -37.01 -19.11
C GLN A 491 -36.70 -36.89 -18.64
N HIS A 492 -36.19 -35.67 -18.53
CA HIS A 492 -34.78 -35.41 -18.16
C HIS A 492 -34.53 -35.05 -16.69
N GLY A 493 -35.55 -35.04 -15.82
CA GLY A 493 -35.39 -34.66 -14.41
C GLY A 493 -34.35 -35.51 -13.66
N ARG A 494 -34.27 -36.82 -13.96
CA ARG A 494 -33.23 -37.69 -13.37
C ARG A 494 -31.83 -37.33 -13.86
N ASP A 495 -31.66 -36.91 -15.11
CA ASP A 495 -30.36 -36.50 -15.66
C ASP A 495 -29.90 -35.17 -15.02
N LEU A 496 -30.82 -34.19 -14.93
CA LEU A 496 -30.56 -32.87 -14.37
C LEU A 496 -30.29 -32.90 -12.85
N ALA A 497 -30.80 -33.91 -12.12
CA ALA A 497 -30.46 -34.18 -10.72
C ALA A 497 -28.99 -34.57 -10.49
N PHE A 498 -28.23 -34.80 -11.57
CA PHE A 498 -26.80 -35.03 -11.56
C PHE A 498 -26.06 -33.95 -12.38
N CYS A 499 -26.59 -32.73 -12.43
CA CYS A 499 -25.90 -31.58 -12.99
C CYS A 499 -24.58 -31.31 -12.25
N THR A 500 -23.46 -31.38 -12.95
CA THR A 500 -22.11 -31.21 -12.41
C THR A 500 -21.57 -29.81 -12.64
N THR A 501 -21.89 -29.20 -13.79
CA THR A 501 -21.38 -27.87 -14.19
C THR A 501 -22.45 -27.11 -14.96
N ILE A 502 -22.44 -25.78 -14.82
CA ILE A 502 -23.24 -24.84 -15.60
C ILE A 502 -22.30 -23.72 -16.07
N ARG A 503 -22.34 -23.39 -17.36
CA ARG A 503 -21.50 -22.35 -17.97
C ARG A 503 -22.32 -21.44 -18.87
N THR A 504 -22.03 -20.15 -18.84
CA THR A 504 -22.69 -19.15 -19.68
C THR A 504 -21.78 -18.77 -20.85
N PRO A 505 -22.15 -19.06 -22.11
CA PRO A 505 -21.39 -18.60 -23.28
C PRO A 505 -21.78 -17.20 -23.74
N ALA A 506 -22.90 -16.66 -23.26
CA ALA A 506 -23.41 -15.32 -23.51
C ALA A 506 -24.54 -14.98 -22.53
N PRO A 507 -24.82 -13.68 -22.30
CA PRO A 507 -25.95 -13.27 -21.48
C PRO A 507 -27.27 -13.95 -21.89
N GLY A 508 -27.97 -14.54 -20.91
CA GLY A 508 -29.24 -15.24 -21.10
C GLY A 508 -29.13 -16.69 -21.60
N VAL A 509 -27.93 -17.19 -21.89
CA VAL A 509 -27.69 -18.56 -22.36
C VAL A 509 -26.86 -19.34 -21.34
N ALA A 510 -27.18 -20.62 -21.14
CA ALA A 510 -26.36 -21.51 -20.32
C ALA A 510 -26.27 -22.92 -20.89
N ILE A 511 -25.15 -23.59 -20.64
CA ILE A 511 -24.90 -24.98 -21.01
C ILE A 511 -24.70 -25.78 -19.72
N LEU A 512 -25.45 -26.87 -19.59
CA LEU A 512 -25.45 -27.73 -18.42
C LEU A 512 -24.81 -29.07 -18.78
N GLY A 513 -23.83 -29.49 -17.97
CA GLY A 513 -23.23 -30.81 -18.04
C GLY A 513 -23.73 -31.72 -16.93
N THR A 514 -23.94 -33.01 -17.23
CA THR A 514 -24.39 -34.00 -16.23
C THR A 514 -23.42 -35.17 -16.07
N ALA A 515 -23.40 -35.74 -14.86
CA ALA A 515 -22.71 -37.00 -14.61
C ALA A 515 -23.38 -38.21 -15.31
N THR A 516 -24.58 -38.03 -15.88
CA THR A 516 -25.26 -39.00 -16.75
C THR A 516 -24.83 -38.90 -18.22
N LYS A 517 -23.75 -38.17 -18.49
CA LYS A 517 -23.10 -38.01 -19.80
C LYS A 517 -23.87 -37.13 -20.79
N LYS A 518 -24.79 -36.28 -20.35
CA LYS A 518 -25.58 -35.43 -21.25
C LYS A 518 -25.16 -33.97 -21.17
N LEU A 519 -25.33 -33.28 -22.30
CA LEU A 519 -25.22 -31.82 -22.39
C LEU A 519 -26.59 -31.23 -22.71
N PHE A 520 -26.96 -30.17 -22.01
CA PHE A 520 -28.19 -29.43 -22.24
C PHE A 520 -27.92 -27.95 -22.49
N LEU A 521 -28.77 -27.33 -23.32
CA LEU A 521 -28.80 -25.89 -23.57
C LEU A 521 -30.01 -25.29 -22.85
N TYR A 522 -29.78 -24.29 -22.01
CA TYR A 522 -30.80 -23.35 -21.56
C TYR A 522 -30.80 -22.12 -22.47
N LYS A 523 -31.95 -21.81 -23.06
CA LYS A 523 -32.21 -20.58 -23.83
C LYS A 523 -33.71 -20.29 -23.84
N ASP A 524 -34.08 -19.01 -23.77
CA ASP A 524 -35.48 -18.54 -23.87
C ASP A 524 -36.44 -19.28 -22.91
N SER A 525 -36.04 -19.41 -21.63
CA SER A 525 -36.79 -20.12 -20.58
C SER A 525 -37.16 -21.58 -20.90
N THR A 526 -36.35 -22.25 -21.73
CA THR A 526 -36.47 -23.68 -22.01
C THR A 526 -35.12 -24.37 -21.92
N VAL A 527 -35.11 -25.64 -21.53
CA VAL A 527 -33.90 -26.48 -21.55
C VAL A 527 -34.07 -27.64 -22.53
N LYS A 528 -33.09 -27.81 -23.42
CA LYS A 528 -33.08 -28.82 -24.50
C LYS A 528 -31.80 -29.66 -24.48
N GLU A 529 -31.90 -30.95 -24.81
CA GLU A 529 -30.73 -31.83 -24.94
C GLU A 529 -29.93 -31.47 -26.20
N ILE A 530 -28.61 -31.32 -26.06
CA ILE A 530 -27.69 -31.05 -27.18
C ILE A 530 -27.15 -32.37 -27.72
N THR A 531 -26.57 -33.20 -26.85
CA THR A 531 -25.92 -34.46 -27.24
C THR A 531 -25.60 -35.35 -26.02
N VAL A 532 -25.20 -36.59 -26.29
CA VAL A 532 -24.71 -37.57 -25.30
C VAL A 532 -23.20 -37.78 -25.50
N MET A 533 -22.45 -37.60 -24.43
CA MET A 533 -21.00 -37.72 -24.37
C MET A 533 -20.54 -39.15 -24.07
N ASN A 534 -19.30 -39.48 -24.43
CA ASN A 534 -18.74 -40.82 -24.20
C ASN A 534 -18.33 -41.06 -22.74
N GLY A 535 -18.22 -40.02 -21.92
CA GLY A 535 -17.89 -40.08 -20.49
C GLY A 535 -18.77 -39.15 -19.64
N LYS A 536 -18.63 -39.23 -18.31
CA LYS A 536 -19.36 -38.36 -17.38
C LYS A 536 -18.84 -36.94 -17.52
N VAL A 537 -19.70 -35.96 -17.74
CA VAL A 537 -19.27 -34.56 -17.87
C VAL A 537 -18.84 -34.04 -16.50
N SER A 538 -17.60 -33.60 -16.40
CA SER A 538 -17.00 -33.07 -15.17
C SER A 538 -16.95 -31.55 -15.18
N ASP A 539 -16.48 -30.96 -16.30
CA ASP A 539 -16.50 -29.51 -16.50
C ASP A 539 -16.63 -29.15 -17.99
N ILE A 540 -16.97 -27.89 -18.25
CA ILE A 540 -17.10 -27.29 -19.58
C ILE A 540 -16.34 -25.96 -19.57
N PHE A 541 -15.56 -25.70 -20.62
CA PHE A 541 -14.90 -24.42 -20.85
C PHE A 541 -15.43 -23.83 -22.16
N VAL A 542 -15.93 -22.60 -22.11
CA VAL A 542 -16.32 -21.85 -23.31
C VAL A 542 -15.04 -21.27 -23.91
N VAL A 543 -14.53 -21.86 -25.00
CA VAL A 543 -13.27 -21.44 -25.63
C VAL A 543 -13.48 -20.38 -26.72
N LYS A 544 -14.69 -20.33 -27.28
CA LYS A 544 -15.15 -19.25 -28.16
C LYS A 544 -16.62 -18.92 -27.82
N PRO A 545 -16.90 -17.83 -27.09
CA PRO A 545 -18.26 -17.42 -26.74
C PRO A 545 -19.03 -16.92 -27.97
N LEU A 546 -20.34 -16.71 -27.82
CA LEU A 546 -21.10 -16.03 -28.87
C LEU A 546 -20.61 -14.58 -28.99
N SER A 547 -20.57 -14.10 -30.22
CA SER A 547 -20.19 -12.73 -30.57
C SER A 547 -21.10 -12.21 -31.67
N ASP A 548 -21.07 -10.90 -31.92
CA ASP A 548 -21.82 -10.30 -33.01
C ASP A 548 -21.44 -10.91 -34.38
N ASP A 549 -20.19 -11.34 -34.54
CA ASP A 549 -19.67 -12.01 -35.75
C ASP A 549 -20.10 -13.48 -35.87
N SER A 550 -20.45 -14.12 -34.74
CA SER A 550 -20.86 -15.53 -34.71
C SER A 550 -22.00 -15.75 -33.68
N PRO A 551 -23.21 -15.23 -33.96
CA PRO A 551 -24.28 -15.15 -32.96
C PRO A 551 -24.95 -16.49 -32.66
N SER A 552 -24.73 -17.52 -33.48
CA SER A 552 -25.33 -18.85 -33.33
C SER A 552 -24.34 -19.95 -32.96
N VAL A 553 -23.03 -19.73 -33.09
CA VAL A 553 -22.03 -20.79 -32.96
C VAL A 553 -21.15 -20.55 -31.74
N VAL A 554 -21.10 -21.54 -30.85
CA VAL A 554 -20.21 -21.57 -29.68
C VAL A 554 -19.24 -22.74 -29.79
N GLU A 555 -18.00 -22.56 -29.32
CA GLU A 555 -17.06 -23.66 -29.16
C GLU A 555 -16.77 -23.97 -27.70
N LEU A 556 -16.82 -25.25 -27.35
CA LEU A 556 -16.77 -25.76 -25.99
C LEU A 556 -15.69 -26.83 -25.88
N LEU A 557 -14.82 -26.70 -24.89
CA LEU A 557 -13.97 -27.81 -24.46
C LEU A 557 -14.69 -28.54 -23.31
N VAL A 558 -15.07 -29.79 -23.54
CA VAL A 558 -15.80 -30.61 -22.56
C VAL A 558 -14.85 -31.61 -21.94
N MET A 559 -14.71 -31.58 -20.61
CA MET A 559 -13.88 -32.51 -19.85
C MET A 559 -14.74 -33.64 -19.28
N MET A 560 -14.30 -34.88 -19.48
CA MET A 560 -15.04 -36.09 -19.15
C MET A 560 -14.24 -37.05 -18.26
N ILE A 561 -14.96 -37.83 -17.45
CA ILE A 561 -14.39 -38.87 -16.58
C ILE A 561 -14.99 -40.24 -16.92
N GLY A 562 -14.16 -41.27 -17.00
CA GLY A 562 -14.59 -42.66 -17.17
C GLY A 562 -15.05 -43.03 -18.59
N GLY A 563 -14.59 -42.30 -19.61
CA GLY A 563 -14.75 -42.61 -21.03
C GLY A 563 -13.39 -42.76 -21.75
N PRO A 564 -13.39 -43.12 -23.06
CA PRO A 564 -12.17 -43.30 -23.84
C PRO A 564 -11.41 -41.97 -24.12
N ASP A 565 -12.14 -40.87 -24.24
CA ASP A 565 -11.60 -39.51 -24.36
C ASP A 565 -11.75 -38.77 -23.02
N VAL A 566 -10.70 -38.08 -22.55
CA VAL A 566 -10.74 -37.23 -21.34
C VAL A 566 -11.25 -35.83 -21.68
N MET A 567 -10.97 -35.31 -22.89
CA MET A 567 -11.46 -34.01 -23.36
C MET A 567 -11.81 -34.02 -24.84
N GLN A 568 -12.88 -33.34 -25.21
CA GLN A 568 -13.33 -33.13 -26.59
C GLN A 568 -13.66 -31.64 -26.83
N LEU A 569 -13.22 -31.12 -27.97
CA LEU A 569 -13.59 -29.79 -28.47
C LEU A 569 -14.82 -29.93 -29.37
N LEU A 570 -15.92 -29.28 -28.99
CA LEU A 570 -17.19 -29.30 -29.71
C LEU A 570 -17.50 -27.93 -30.30
N THR A 571 -17.99 -27.90 -31.54
CA THR A 571 -18.65 -26.73 -32.13
C THR A 571 -20.15 -26.98 -32.10
N VAL A 572 -20.91 -26.09 -31.45
CA VAL A 572 -22.36 -26.23 -31.25
C VAL A 572 -23.07 -25.05 -31.90
N ASP A 573 -24.04 -25.33 -32.77
CA ASP A 573 -25.00 -24.34 -33.25
C ASP A 573 -26.17 -24.28 -32.26
N ILE A 574 -26.30 -23.14 -31.58
CA ILE A 574 -27.29 -22.88 -30.54
C ILE A 574 -28.68 -22.69 -31.14
N SER A 575 -28.80 -22.32 -32.42
CA SER A 575 -30.09 -22.13 -33.08
C SER A 575 -30.74 -23.47 -33.43
N SER A 576 -29.96 -24.42 -33.95
CA SER A 576 -30.41 -25.79 -34.22
C SER A 576 -30.27 -26.74 -33.03
N VAL A 577 -29.54 -26.34 -31.98
CA VAL A 577 -29.21 -27.17 -30.81
C VAL A 577 -28.49 -28.46 -31.24
N THR A 578 -27.55 -28.35 -32.18
CA THR A 578 -26.81 -29.50 -32.73
C THR A 578 -25.29 -29.29 -32.69
N VAL A 579 -24.56 -30.40 -32.54
CA VAL A 579 -23.10 -30.42 -32.67
C VAL A 579 -22.73 -30.47 -34.15
N THR A 580 -21.98 -29.47 -34.63
CA THR A 580 -21.54 -29.38 -36.03
C THR A 580 -20.12 -29.89 -36.24
N SER A 581 -19.29 -29.92 -35.18
CA SER A 581 -17.95 -30.50 -35.20
C SER A 581 -17.57 -31.05 -33.83
N SER A 582 -16.75 -32.11 -33.82
CA SER A 582 -16.23 -32.74 -32.61
C SER A 582 -14.80 -33.23 -32.87
N LEU A 583 -13.85 -32.77 -32.06
CA LEU A 583 -12.42 -33.11 -32.15
C LEU A 583 -11.92 -33.62 -30.80
N SER A 584 -11.32 -34.81 -30.76
CA SER A 584 -10.63 -35.32 -29.56
C SER A 584 -9.30 -34.60 -29.36
N VAL A 585 -8.98 -34.25 -28.12
CA VAL A 585 -7.68 -33.62 -27.77
C VAL A 585 -6.64 -34.72 -27.51
N PRO A 586 -5.51 -34.79 -28.23
CA PRO A 586 -4.55 -35.89 -28.10
C PRO A 586 -3.64 -35.75 -26.86
N GLY A 587 -2.87 -36.81 -26.56
CA GLY A 587 -1.78 -36.75 -25.56
C GLY A 587 -2.22 -36.70 -24.09
N GLN A 588 -3.47 -37.11 -23.80
CA GLN A 588 -4.06 -37.01 -22.47
C GLN A 588 -3.54 -38.13 -21.54
N GLN A 589 -2.89 -37.74 -20.44
CA GLN A 589 -2.75 -38.64 -19.29
C GLN A 589 -3.96 -38.48 -18.37
N ALA A 590 -4.41 -39.56 -17.73
CA ALA A 590 -5.55 -39.53 -16.81
C ALA A 590 -5.37 -38.57 -15.62
N SER A 591 -4.13 -38.16 -15.32
CA SER A 591 -3.78 -37.19 -14.28
C SER A 591 -3.83 -35.73 -14.72
N TYR A 592 -3.97 -35.43 -16.03
CA TYR A 592 -4.01 -34.06 -16.54
C TYR A 592 -5.40 -33.46 -16.34
N VAL A 593 -5.53 -32.56 -15.37
CA VAL A 593 -6.79 -31.85 -15.07
C VAL A 593 -6.72 -30.46 -15.70
N ALA A 594 -7.52 -30.25 -16.74
CA ALA A 594 -7.70 -28.94 -17.37
C ALA A 594 -8.53 -28.03 -16.45
N THR A 595 -8.13 -26.76 -16.37
CA THR A 595 -8.75 -25.77 -15.46
C THR A 595 -9.02 -24.43 -16.14
N ALA A 596 -8.43 -24.20 -17.31
CA ALA A 596 -8.74 -23.07 -18.18
C ALA A 596 -8.47 -23.48 -19.64
N ALA A 597 -9.22 -22.91 -20.58
CA ALA A 597 -8.96 -23.09 -22.00
C ALA A 597 -9.39 -21.86 -22.79
N HIS A 598 -8.68 -21.58 -23.88
CA HIS A 598 -8.98 -20.46 -24.78
C HIS A 598 -8.54 -20.81 -26.19
N LEU A 599 -9.32 -20.42 -27.19
CA LEU A 599 -8.98 -20.66 -28.60
C LEU A 599 -8.68 -19.32 -29.27
N VAL A 600 -7.49 -19.19 -29.84
CA VAL A 600 -7.10 -17.99 -30.58
C VAL A 600 -6.64 -18.38 -31.97
N SER A 601 -7.36 -17.87 -32.98
CA SER A 601 -7.22 -18.32 -34.36
C SER A 601 -7.35 -19.86 -34.42
N ASP A 602 -6.29 -20.56 -34.84
CA ASP A 602 -6.23 -22.02 -34.90
C ASP A 602 -5.35 -22.63 -33.80
N VAL A 603 -5.11 -21.92 -32.69
CA VAL A 603 -4.32 -22.41 -31.56
C VAL A 603 -5.19 -22.53 -30.33
N LEU A 604 -5.44 -23.77 -29.89
CA LEU A 604 -6.14 -24.07 -28.64
C LEU A 604 -5.12 -24.14 -27.50
N LEU A 605 -5.33 -23.29 -26.49
CA LEU A 605 -4.54 -23.28 -25.26
C LEU A 605 -5.31 -24.00 -24.16
N ILE A 606 -4.64 -24.90 -23.43
CA ILE A 606 -5.22 -25.59 -22.27
C ILE A 606 -4.29 -25.43 -21.06
N GLY A 607 -4.79 -24.75 -20.04
CA GLY A 607 -4.16 -24.62 -18.73
C GLY A 607 -4.54 -25.76 -17.79
N SER A 608 -3.65 -26.13 -16.88
CA SER A 608 -3.86 -27.25 -15.94
C SER A 608 -3.77 -26.85 -14.47
N ARG A 609 -4.25 -27.75 -13.62
CA ARG A 609 -4.14 -27.67 -12.14
C ARG A 609 -2.70 -27.54 -11.62
N HIS A 610 -1.71 -27.96 -12.40
CA HIS A 610 -0.30 -27.95 -11.99
C HIS A 610 0.54 -26.90 -12.72
N GLY A 611 -0.12 -25.96 -13.42
CA GLY A 611 0.52 -24.80 -14.02
C GLY A 611 1.06 -25.02 -15.44
N HIS A 612 0.84 -26.19 -16.02
CA HIS A 612 1.18 -26.46 -17.42
C HIS A 612 0.20 -25.75 -18.36
N ILE A 613 0.75 -25.18 -19.42
CA ILE A 613 0.03 -24.61 -20.56
C ILE A 613 0.41 -25.42 -21.79
N SER A 614 -0.57 -26.13 -22.34
CA SER A 614 -0.42 -26.95 -23.54
C SER A 614 -1.00 -26.21 -24.75
N LEU A 615 -0.26 -26.20 -25.85
CA LEU A 615 -0.65 -25.57 -27.11
C LEU A 615 -1.03 -26.65 -28.11
N PHE A 616 -2.21 -26.54 -28.73
CA PHE A 616 -2.66 -27.44 -29.77
C PHE A 616 -2.94 -26.66 -31.04
N GLN A 617 -2.30 -27.04 -32.13
CA GLN A 617 -2.61 -26.50 -33.45
C GLN A 617 -3.83 -27.23 -34.00
N ARG A 618 -4.87 -26.47 -34.35
CA ARG A 618 -6.10 -26.94 -34.98
C ARG A 618 -5.92 -27.05 -36.49
N SER A 619 -6.34 -28.18 -37.02
CA SER A 619 -6.69 -28.36 -38.43
C SER A 619 -8.20 -28.64 -38.54
N PRO A 620 -8.78 -28.69 -39.75
CA PRO A 620 -10.20 -29.00 -39.92
C PRO A 620 -10.63 -30.35 -39.35
N THR A 621 -9.70 -31.30 -39.18
CA THR A 621 -10.01 -32.69 -38.80
C THR A 621 -9.34 -33.17 -37.52
N GLU A 622 -8.32 -32.48 -37.02
CA GLU A 622 -7.56 -32.91 -35.85
C GLU A 622 -6.94 -31.76 -35.05
N LEU A 623 -6.54 -32.06 -33.81
CA LEU A 623 -5.72 -31.21 -32.97
C LEU A 623 -4.34 -31.85 -32.82
N THR A 624 -3.28 -31.07 -32.91
CA THR A 624 -1.89 -31.57 -32.75
C THR A 624 -1.19 -30.86 -31.61
N LEU A 625 -0.70 -31.61 -30.61
CA LEU A 625 0.04 -31.06 -29.48
C LEU A 625 1.39 -30.50 -29.94
N GLN A 626 1.68 -29.27 -29.53
CA GLN A 626 2.93 -28.58 -29.85
C GLN A 626 3.84 -28.56 -28.61
N SER A 627 5.15 -28.65 -28.83
CA SER A 627 6.17 -28.64 -27.77
C SER A 627 7.05 -27.39 -27.89
N PRO A 628 7.52 -26.82 -26.77
CA PRO A 628 7.40 -27.31 -25.39
C PRO A 628 6.08 -26.95 -24.67
N ILE A 629 5.71 -27.76 -23.67
CA ILE A 629 4.69 -27.38 -22.67
C ILE A 629 5.27 -26.28 -21.79
N VAL A 630 4.59 -25.14 -21.72
CA VAL A 630 5.06 -23.97 -20.97
C VAL A 630 4.63 -24.10 -19.51
N ARG A 631 5.54 -23.80 -18.57
CA ARG A 631 5.26 -23.84 -17.14
C ARG A 631 6.03 -22.76 -16.37
N HIS A 632 5.31 -21.74 -15.92
CA HIS A 632 5.84 -20.66 -15.07
C HIS A 632 5.22 -20.63 -13.66
N THR A 633 4.38 -21.62 -13.35
CA THR A 633 3.78 -21.83 -12.03
C THR A 633 3.63 -23.31 -11.74
N VAL A 634 3.54 -23.63 -10.45
CA VAL A 634 3.22 -24.98 -9.96
C VAL A 634 1.76 -25.11 -9.53
N ASP A 635 1.02 -24.00 -9.53
CA ASP A 635 -0.38 -23.92 -9.11
C ASP A 635 -1.35 -23.91 -10.32
N THR A 636 -2.65 -23.88 -10.03
CA THR A 636 -3.73 -23.99 -11.00
C THR A 636 -3.82 -22.77 -11.90
N ILE A 637 -3.82 -22.97 -13.22
CA ILE A 637 -4.20 -21.92 -14.18
C ILE A 637 -5.71 -21.71 -14.12
N THR A 638 -6.16 -20.47 -13.94
CA THR A 638 -7.57 -20.14 -13.67
C THR A 638 -8.27 -19.44 -14.82
N SER A 639 -7.57 -18.63 -15.60
CA SER A 639 -8.12 -18.04 -16.83
C SER A 639 -7.05 -17.84 -17.88
N ILE A 640 -7.46 -17.88 -19.15
CA ILE A 640 -6.67 -17.54 -20.33
C ILE A 640 -7.57 -16.64 -21.18
N ILE A 641 -7.18 -15.39 -21.41
CA ILE A 641 -7.94 -14.42 -22.22
C ILE A 641 -7.02 -13.67 -23.19
N SER A 642 -7.56 -13.23 -24.33
CA SER A 642 -6.83 -12.36 -25.27
C SER A 642 -6.93 -10.90 -24.85
N LEU A 643 -5.91 -10.10 -25.15
CA LEU A 643 -5.99 -8.66 -24.94
C LEU A 643 -6.92 -7.99 -25.98
N PRO A 644 -7.77 -7.03 -25.58
CA PRO A 644 -8.47 -6.14 -26.50
C PRO A 644 -7.42 -5.40 -27.34
N THR A 645 -7.57 -5.39 -28.67
CA THR A 645 -6.71 -4.68 -29.65
C THR A 645 -5.28 -5.22 -29.85
N SER A 646 -5.04 -5.94 -30.96
CA SER A 646 -3.70 -6.21 -31.51
C SER A 646 -3.44 -5.25 -32.69
N LEU A 647 -2.57 -4.27 -32.52
CA LEU A 647 -2.16 -3.32 -33.58
C LEU A 647 -0.99 -3.85 -34.42
N SER A 648 -0.28 -4.88 -33.97
CA SER A 648 0.99 -5.33 -34.55
C SER A 648 0.95 -6.71 -35.23
N GLY A 649 -0.21 -7.37 -35.29
CA GLY A 649 -0.32 -8.75 -35.78
C GLY A 649 0.19 -9.82 -34.80
N GLU A 650 0.81 -9.42 -33.67
CA GLU A 650 1.14 -10.31 -32.56
C GLU A 650 -0.04 -10.42 -31.59
N THR A 651 -0.38 -11.66 -31.22
CA THR A 651 -1.46 -11.94 -30.27
C THR A 651 -0.92 -11.93 -28.86
N HIS A 652 -1.46 -11.06 -28.01
CA HIS A 652 -1.11 -11.01 -26.59
C HIS A 652 -2.18 -11.72 -25.75
N LEU A 653 -1.73 -12.52 -24.79
CA LEU A 653 -2.57 -13.33 -23.91
C LEU A 653 -2.31 -12.99 -22.45
N LEU A 654 -3.38 -12.84 -21.68
CA LEU A 654 -3.34 -12.75 -20.24
C LEU A 654 -3.72 -14.11 -19.64
N ILE A 655 -2.83 -14.65 -18.80
CA ILE A 655 -3.05 -15.92 -18.10
C ILE A 655 -2.96 -15.67 -16.59
N THR A 656 -3.97 -16.12 -15.85
CA THR A 656 -4.01 -16.02 -14.39
C THR A 656 -3.84 -17.39 -13.73
N ALA A 657 -3.32 -17.39 -12.50
CA ALA A 657 -3.17 -18.59 -11.70
C ALA A 657 -3.49 -18.36 -10.21
N ARG A 658 -3.76 -19.45 -9.49
CA ARG A 658 -4.03 -19.43 -8.04
C ARG A 658 -2.85 -19.03 -7.17
N ASP A 659 -1.65 -18.93 -7.73
CA ASP A 659 -0.46 -18.36 -7.07
C ASP A 659 -0.51 -16.83 -6.91
N ALA A 660 -1.68 -16.22 -7.15
CA ALA A 660 -1.94 -14.78 -7.17
C ALA A 660 -1.18 -13.99 -8.24
N HIS A 661 -0.60 -14.64 -9.24
CA HIS A 661 0.06 -13.96 -10.34
C HIS A 661 -0.80 -13.96 -11.60
N TYR A 662 -0.77 -12.84 -12.31
CA TYR A 662 -1.14 -12.79 -13.71
C TYR A 662 0.11 -12.64 -14.57
N ARG A 663 0.03 -13.18 -15.79
CA ARG A 663 1.15 -13.26 -16.73
C ARG A 663 0.69 -12.83 -18.11
N LEU A 664 1.49 -12.01 -18.77
CA LEU A 664 1.29 -11.63 -20.16
C LEU A 664 2.25 -12.42 -21.04
N TYR A 665 1.72 -13.03 -22.10
CA TYR A 665 2.50 -13.73 -23.11
C TYR A 665 2.26 -13.12 -24.48
N SER A 666 3.29 -13.09 -25.32
CA SER A 666 3.12 -12.99 -26.78
C SER A 666 3.02 -14.40 -27.36
N LEU A 667 2.02 -14.60 -28.22
CA LEU A 667 1.81 -15.82 -28.99
C LEU A 667 2.21 -15.56 -30.44
N LEU A 668 3.26 -16.23 -30.90
CA LEU A 668 3.57 -16.32 -32.32
C LEU A 668 2.96 -17.61 -32.88
N SER A 669 1.98 -17.49 -33.77
CA SER A 669 1.20 -18.64 -34.27
C SER A 669 1.88 -19.46 -35.38
N SER A 670 2.91 -18.92 -36.06
CA SER A 670 3.53 -19.53 -37.25
C SER A 670 5.06 -19.35 -37.23
N PRO A 671 5.89 -20.34 -37.66
CA PRO A 671 5.54 -21.65 -38.25
C PRO A 671 5.21 -22.74 -37.21
N LYS A 672 5.52 -22.53 -35.93
CA LYS A 672 5.08 -23.36 -34.79
C LYS A 672 4.62 -22.43 -33.68
N PRO A 673 3.45 -22.68 -33.06
CA PRO A 673 2.96 -21.82 -32.01
C PRO A 673 3.88 -21.90 -30.79
N HIS A 674 4.35 -20.74 -30.32
CA HIS A 674 5.14 -20.63 -29.10
C HIS A 674 4.71 -19.41 -28.27
N LEU A 675 4.88 -19.52 -26.95
CA LEU A 675 4.59 -18.44 -26.01
C LEU A 675 5.88 -17.87 -25.44
N THR A 676 5.98 -16.55 -25.45
CA THR A 676 7.07 -15.81 -24.81
C THR A 676 6.51 -15.00 -23.65
N LEU A 677 7.03 -15.20 -22.44
CA LEU A 677 6.61 -14.46 -21.24
C LEU A 677 7.12 -13.02 -21.32
N LEU A 678 6.20 -12.05 -21.29
CA LEU A 678 6.51 -10.62 -21.38
C LEU A 678 6.36 -9.89 -20.05
N HIS A 679 5.39 -10.30 -19.23
CA HIS A 679 5.12 -9.69 -17.93
C HIS A 679 4.67 -10.75 -16.94
N GLN A 680 5.14 -10.63 -15.69
CA GLN A 680 4.65 -11.41 -14.57
C GLN A 680 4.62 -10.53 -13.33
N THR A 681 3.45 -10.41 -12.71
CA THR A 681 3.33 -9.73 -11.43
C THR A 681 2.34 -10.45 -10.53
N ARG A 682 2.53 -10.26 -9.22
CA ARG A 682 1.60 -10.73 -8.20
C ARG A 682 0.62 -9.62 -7.85
N VAL A 683 -0.66 -9.95 -7.77
CA VAL A 683 -1.70 -9.03 -7.31
C VAL A 683 -1.57 -8.85 -5.79
N PRO A 684 -1.35 -7.62 -5.28
CA PRO A 684 -1.15 -7.40 -3.85
C PRO A 684 -2.37 -7.79 -2.98
N SER A 685 -3.57 -7.51 -3.50
CA SER A 685 -4.84 -7.68 -2.81
C SER A 685 -5.29 -9.15 -2.70
N LEU A 686 -4.84 -10.03 -3.60
CA LEU A 686 -5.38 -11.38 -3.75
C LEU A 686 -4.40 -12.45 -3.26
N THR A 687 -4.93 -13.49 -2.63
CA THR A 687 -4.22 -14.74 -2.32
C THR A 687 -4.39 -15.79 -3.41
N THR A 688 -5.52 -15.77 -4.11
CA THR A 688 -5.76 -16.56 -5.33
C THR A 688 -6.50 -15.68 -6.34
N ILE A 689 -6.21 -15.85 -7.63
CA ILE A 689 -7.02 -15.29 -8.72
C ILE A 689 -7.86 -16.43 -9.28
N GLU A 690 -9.15 -16.19 -9.52
CA GLU A 690 -10.08 -17.17 -10.09
C GLU A 690 -10.50 -16.81 -11.52
N SER A 691 -10.52 -15.52 -11.90
CA SER A 691 -10.73 -15.12 -13.29
C SER A 691 -10.24 -13.70 -13.58
N ALA A 692 -10.18 -13.34 -14.87
CA ALA A 692 -9.83 -12.03 -15.36
C ALA A 692 -10.82 -11.58 -16.44
N HIS A 693 -11.13 -10.29 -16.46
CA HIS A 693 -12.03 -9.65 -17.41
C HIS A 693 -11.51 -8.26 -17.75
N PHE A 694 -11.79 -7.76 -18.95
CA PHE A 694 -11.56 -6.37 -19.30
C PHE A 694 -12.88 -5.60 -19.28
N SER A 695 -12.90 -4.42 -18.68
CA SER A 695 -14.05 -3.52 -18.73
C SER A 695 -14.20 -2.92 -20.14
N PRO A 696 -15.34 -2.27 -20.46
CA PRO A 696 -15.50 -1.49 -21.68
C PRO A 696 -14.48 -0.35 -21.82
N GLU A 697 -14.03 0.23 -20.70
CA GLU A 697 -12.93 1.21 -20.65
C GLU A 697 -11.53 0.58 -20.75
N HIS A 698 -11.48 -0.74 -20.96
CA HIS A 698 -10.28 -1.56 -21.01
C HIS A 698 -9.51 -1.69 -19.69
N ASP A 699 -10.18 -1.52 -18.54
CA ASP A 699 -9.57 -1.84 -17.26
C ASP A 699 -9.45 -3.35 -17.05
N LEU A 700 -8.29 -3.82 -16.57
CA LEU A 700 -8.12 -5.19 -16.12
C LEU A 700 -8.77 -5.42 -14.76
N LEU A 701 -9.84 -6.20 -14.75
CA LEU A 701 -10.58 -6.61 -13.57
C LEU A 701 -10.28 -8.07 -13.23
N LEU A 702 -9.83 -8.31 -12.01
CA LEU A 702 -9.47 -9.63 -11.48
C LEU A 702 -10.44 -10.01 -10.37
N THR A 703 -11.05 -11.20 -10.47
CA THR A 703 -11.82 -11.76 -9.35
C THR A 703 -11.01 -12.86 -8.70
N GLY A 704 -11.08 -12.93 -7.38
CA GLY A 704 -10.32 -13.91 -6.62
C GLY A 704 -10.67 -13.88 -5.15
N PHE A 705 -9.78 -14.46 -4.34
CA PHE A 705 -9.95 -14.50 -2.89
C PHE A 705 -8.76 -13.89 -2.17
N ARG A 706 -9.05 -13.10 -1.12
CA ARG A 706 -8.13 -12.75 -0.04
C ARG A 706 -8.51 -13.60 1.18
N SER A 707 -7.88 -14.77 1.31
CA SER A 707 -8.23 -15.76 2.34
C SER A 707 -9.71 -16.15 2.29
N ARG A 708 -10.53 -15.71 3.25
CA ARG A 708 -11.97 -15.98 3.36
C ARG A 708 -12.83 -15.04 2.51
N LEU A 709 -12.28 -13.91 2.09
CA LEU A 709 -12.99 -12.84 1.38
C LEU A 709 -12.90 -13.07 -0.14
N PHE A 710 -14.04 -13.05 -0.82
CA PHE A 710 -14.10 -12.84 -2.26
C PHE A 710 -13.82 -11.37 -2.55
N THR A 711 -13.01 -11.09 -3.56
CA THR A 711 -12.63 -9.72 -3.92
C THR A 711 -12.67 -9.53 -5.44
N LEU A 712 -13.35 -8.46 -5.89
CA LEU A 712 -13.17 -7.91 -7.24
C LEU A 712 -12.15 -6.78 -7.14
N TYR A 713 -11.05 -6.93 -7.86
CA TYR A 713 -9.93 -6.00 -7.82
C TYR A 713 -9.67 -5.45 -9.23
N ASN A 714 -9.52 -4.14 -9.35
CA ASN A 714 -9.13 -3.48 -10.59
C ASN A 714 -7.62 -3.27 -10.56
N GLU A 715 -6.87 -4.01 -11.39
CA GLU A 715 -5.40 -3.92 -11.44
C GLU A 715 -4.96 -2.61 -12.10
N THR A 716 -5.70 -2.09 -13.09
CA THR A 716 -5.35 -0.84 -13.76
C THR A 716 -5.34 0.34 -12.80
N THR A 717 -6.38 0.44 -11.95
CA THR A 717 -6.53 1.50 -10.93
C THR A 717 -5.99 1.07 -9.55
N ARG A 718 -5.51 -0.16 -9.42
CA ARG A 718 -4.94 -0.78 -8.20
C ARG A 718 -5.81 -0.64 -6.96
N ARG A 719 -7.11 -0.91 -7.09
CA ARG A 719 -8.08 -0.79 -6.00
C ARG A 719 -9.01 -1.99 -5.92
N ASP A 720 -9.41 -2.32 -4.70
CA ASP A 720 -10.53 -3.23 -4.46
C ASP A 720 -11.82 -2.52 -4.82
N LEU A 721 -12.62 -3.10 -5.72
CA LEU A 721 -13.93 -2.57 -6.07
C LEU A 721 -15.01 -3.13 -5.14
N HIS A 722 -14.92 -4.43 -4.81
CA HIS A 722 -15.89 -5.12 -3.94
C HIS A 722 -15.19 -6.20 -3.12
N THR A 723 -15.63 -6.38 -1.87
CA THR A 723 -15.11 -7.43 -0.99
C THR A 723 -16.23 -8.06 -0.16
N HIS A 724 -16.30 -9.39 -0.17
CA HIS A 724 -17.36 -10.15 0.48
C HIS A 724 -16.85 -11.35 1.24
N ASP A 725 -17.29 -11.49 2.48
CA ASP A 725 -17.03 -12.70 3.24
C ASP A 725 -17.90 -13.88 2.77
N VAL A 726 -17.31 -14.70 1.92
CA VAL A 726 -17.94 -15.91 1.35
C VAL A 726 -17.53 -17.17 2.13
N GLY A 727 -16.49 -17.11 2.97
CA GLY A 727 -15.95 -18.28 3.66
C GLY A 727 -14.89 -19.03 2.87
N GLY A 728 -14.21 -18.38 1.92
CA GLY A 728 -13.07 -18.89 1.16
C GLY A 728 -13.40 -19.54 -0.20
N PRO A 729 -12.36 -19.89 -0.99
CA PRO A 729 -12.47 -20.29 -2.40
C PRO A 729 -13.11 -21.66 -2.63
N ASN A 730 -13.16 -22.53 -1.61
CA ASN A 730 -13.60 -23.93 -1.74
C ASN A 730 -15.13 -24.12 -1.77
N ARG A 731 -15.91 -23.03 -1.82
CA ARG A 731 -17.38 -23.06 -1.83
C ARG A 731 -17.90 -22.93 -3.25
N ILE A 732 -19.14 -23.35 -3.48
CA ILE A 732 -19.83 -23.03 -4.74
C ILE A 732 -20.25 -21.56 -4.64
N TRP A 733 -19.80 -20.76 -5.59
CA TRP A 733 -20.13 -19.34 -5.71
C TRP A 733 -20.32 -18.99 -7.18
N SER A 734 -21.05 -17.90 -7.41
CA SER A 734 -21.19 -17.29 -8.73
C SER A 734 -21.33 -15.78 -8.58
N ALA A 735 -20.73 -15.05 -9.51
CA ALA A 735 -20.88 -13.62 -9.69
C ALA A 735 -21.00 -13.35 -11.21
N PRO A 736 -21.78 -12.35 -11.64
CA PRO A 736 -21.83 -11.98 -13.04
C PRO A 736 -20.49 -11.39 -13.51
N ALA A 737 -20.27 -11.37 -14.82
CA ALA A 737 -19.11 -10.68 -15.38
C ALA A 737 -19.13 -9.20 -14.93
N PRO A 738 -18.01 -8.63 -14.48
CA PRO A 738 -18.03 -7.26 -13.98
C PRO A 738 -18.29 -6.28 -15.13
N SER A 739 -19.45 -5.60 -15.13
CA SER A 739 -19.81 -4.62 -16.17
C SER A 739 -20.17 -3.23 -15.66
N SER A 740 -20.53 -3.11 -14.38
CA SER A 740 -20.69 -1.87 -13.58
C SER A 740 -21.31 -2.24 -12.22
N SER A 741 -21.27 -1.32 -11.25
CA SER A 741 -21.98 -1.48 -9.96
C SER A 741 -23.52 -1.55 -10.16
N PRO A 742 -24.27 -2.35 -9.37
CA PRO A 742 -23.85 -3.14 -8.22
C PRO A 742 -23.31 -4.53 -8.57
N LEU A 743 -22.29 -4.98 -7.83
CA LEU A 743 -21.84 -6.38 -7.92
C LEU A 743 -22.70 -7.26 -7.02
N ARG A 744 -23.15 -8.40 -7.56
CA ARG A 744 -23.88 -9.42 -6.82
C ARG A 744 -23.06 -10.69 -6.72
N ILE A 745 -23.10 -11.33 -5.55
CA ILE A 745 -22.51 -12.64 -5.34
C ILE A 745 -23.54 -13.58 -4.73
N ALA A 746 -23.59 -14.78 -5.29
CA ALA A 746 -24.36 -15.91 -4.77
C ALA A 746 -23.39 -16.98 -4.29
N TYR A 747 -23.59 -17.53 -3.09
CA TYR A 747 -22.75 -18.60 -2.57
C TYR A 747 -23.49 -19.55 -1.63
N ALA A 748 -23.07 -20.81 -1.60
CA ALA A 748 -23.68 -21.83 -0.76
C ALA A 748 -22.97 -21.96 0.60
N ARG A 749 -23.75 -21.97 1.70
CA ARG A 749 -23.26 -22.27 3.05
C ARG A 749 -24.27 -23.12 3.80
N ALA A 750 -23.84 -24.31 4.25
CA ALA A 750 -24.67 -25.23 5.03
C ALA A 750 -26.04 -25.56 4.40
N GLY A 751 -26.10 -25.69 3.07
CA GLY A 751 -27.34 -25.99 2.33
C GLY A 751 -28.25 -24.78 2.05
N ILE A 752 -27.86 -23.58 2.48
CA ILE A 752 -28.56 -22.31 2.24
C ILE A 752 -27.83 -21.54 1.13
N LEU A 753 -28.61 -20.89 0.26
CA LEU A 753 -28.08 -19.95 -0.74
C LEU A 753 -28.04 -18.55 -0.12
N LEU A 754 -26.85 -17.98 -0.03
CA LEU A 754 -26.62 -16.63 0.47
C LEU A 754 -26.41 -15.69 -0.72
N LEU A 755 -27.14 -14.58 -0.72
CA LEU A 755 -27.00 -13.51 -1.71
C LEU A 755 -26.53 -12.24 -1.04
N LYS A 756 -25.52 -11.58 -1.62
CA LYS A 756 -25.05 -10.26 -1.20
C LYS A 756 -24.94 -9.34 -2.41
N THR A 757 -25.40 -8.10 -2.25
CA THR A 757 -25.32 -7.03 -3.25
C THR A 757 -24.53 -5.88 -2.65
N GLN A 758 -23.63 -5.30 -3.42
CA GLN A 758 -22.87 -4.12 -2.99
C GLN A 758 -22.90 -3.04 -4.08
N HIS A 759 -23.36 -1.86 -3.69
CA HIS A 759 -23.55 -0.71 -4.57
C HIS A 759 -22.35 0.23 -4.60
N HIS A 760 -21.59 0.30 -3.51
CA HIS A 760 -20.44 1.19 -3.37
C HIS A 760 -19.21 0.41 -2.88
N PRO A 761 -17.99 0.80 -3.28
CA PRO A 761 -16.78 0.22 -2.72
C PRO A 761 -16.77 0.36 -1.19
N PRO A 762 -16.25 -0.64 -0.45
CA PRO A 762 -16.21 -0.57 1.01
C PRO A 762 -15.10 0.38 1.51
N HIS A 763 -14.24 0.80 0.59
CA HIS A 763 -13.03 1.58 0.82
C HIS A 763 -12.69 2.36 -0.44
N GLU A 764 -12.19 3.58 -0.27
CA GLU A 764 -11.72 4.45 -1.34
C GLU A 764 -10.32 5.00 -1.03
N VAL A 765 -9.47 5.08 -2.06
CA VAL A 765 -8.13 5.68 -1.94
C VAL A 765 -8.21 7.13 -2.38
N LEU A 766 -8.16 8.05 -1.42
CA LEU A 766 -8.20 9.50 -1.67
C LEU A 766 -6.86 10.02 -2.20
N LYS A 767 -5.77 9.46 -1.71
CA LYS A 767 -4.39 9.74 -2.16
C LYS A 767 -3.60 8.45 -2.20
N SER A 768 -3.08 8.10 -3.37
CA SER A 768 -2.17 6.96 -3.51
C SER A 768 -0.84 7.20 -2.79
N GLY A 769 -0.32 6.15 -2.17
CA GLY A 769 0.92 6.18 -1.41
C GLY A 769 2.17 5.71 -2.16
N THR A 770 3.24 5.55 -1.40
CA THR A 770 4.54 4.98 -1.72
C THR A 770 4.80 3.73 -0.87
N HIS A 771 6.04 3.34 -0.66
CA HIS A 771 6.44 2.28 0.26
C HIS A 771 6.06 2.61 1.70
N GLY A 772 5.62 1.60 2.47
CA GLY A 772 5.27 1.76 3.89
C GLY A 772 6.43 1.55 4.87
N ARG A 773 7.66 1.48 4.35
CA ARG A 773 8.92 1.33 5.08
C ARG A 773 10.00 2.14 4.38
N GLU A 774 11.14 2.30 5.05
CA GLU A 774 12.30 3.04 4.59
C GLU A 774 12.71 2.64 3.17
N ILE A 775 12.73 3.59 2.24
CA ILE A 775 13.25 3.43 0.88
C ILE A 775 14.77 3.57 0.98
N ARG A 776 15.50 2.49 0.68
CA ARG A 776 16.94 2.38 0.86
C ARG A 776 17.75 2.71 -0.38
N ALA A 777 17.15 2.59 -1.57
CA ALA A 777 17.82 2.88 -2.83
C ALA A 777 16.83 3.43 -3.86
N VAL A 778 17.36 4.31 -4.71
CA VAL A 778 16.65 4.86 -5.87
C VAL A 778 17.53 4.74 -7.10
N ALA A 779 16.92 4.45 -8.25
CA ALA A 779 17.62 4.42 -9.52
C ALA A 779 16.75 5.03 -10.61
N CYS A 780 17.23 6.12 -11.19
CA CYS A 780 16.66 6.80 -12.33
C CYS A 780 17.21 6.17 -13.62
N ALA A 781 16.34 5.78 -14.55
CA ALA A 781 16.79 5.33 -15.87
C ALA A 781 16.96 6.54 -16.82
N ASN A 782 17.82 6.41 -17.84
CA ASN A 782 17.76 7.26 -19.04
C ASN A 782 16.53 6.90 -19.90
N GLY A 783 15.33 7.03 -19.31
CA GLY A 783 14.07 6.55 -19.86
C GLY A 783 12.87 7.06 -19.05
N PRO A 784 11.66 6.47 -19.22
CA PRO A 784 10.45 6.99 -18.58
C PRO A 784 10.24 6.49 -17.15
N TYR A 785 11.12 5.62 -16.63
CA TYR A 785 10.90 4.94 -15.36
C TYR A 785 11.94 5.31 -14.29
N LEU A 786 11.43 5.57 -13.10
CA LEU A 786 12.16 5.65 -11.84
C LEU A 786 11.91 4.37 -11.06
N ALA A 787 12.94 3.79 -10.44
CA ALA A 787 12.81 2.63 -9.55
C ALA A 787 13.15 3.01 -8.10
N THR A 788 12.35 2.54 -7.15
CA THR A 788 12.61 2.68 -5.72
C THR A 788 12.59 1.32 -5.04
N ALA A 789 13.51 1.07 -4.11
CA ALA A 789 13.62 -0.18 -3.38
C ALA A 789 13.57 0.07 -1.86
N SER A 790 12.76 -0.71 -1.15
CA SER A 790 12.46 -0.45 0.26
C SER A 790 12.79 -1.64 1.16
N GLU A 791 12.89 -1.35 2.45
CA GLU A 791 12.94 -2.34 3.53
C GLU A 791 11.65 -3.19 3.61
N ASP A 792 10.56 -2.78 2.94
CA ASP A 792 9.35 -3.60 2.73
C ASP A 792 9.53 -4.78 1.75
N THR A 793 10.76 -5.01 1.29
CA THR A 793 11.19 -6.08 0.36
C THR A 793 10.64 -5.96 -1.05
N SER A 794 10.03 -4.81 -1.40
CA SER A 794 9.49 -4.53 -2.72
C SER A 794 10.28 -3.47 -3.48
N ILE A 795 10.22 -3.57 -4.82
CA ILE A 795 10.69 -2.54 -5.74
C ILE A 795 9.46 -1.93 -6.41
N ARG A 796 9.34 -0.61 -6.44
CA ARG A 796 8.28 0.09 -7.21
C ARG A 796 8.88 0.77 -8.43
N LEU A 797 8.19 0.65 -9.55
CA LEU A 797 8.48 1.42 -10.76
C LEU A 797 7.50 2.59 -10.86
N TRP A 798 8.03 3.76 -11.16
CA TRP A 798 7.30 5.02 -11.21
C TRP A 798 7.41 5.66 -12.58
N ARG A 799 6.33 6.32 -13.01
CA ARG A 799 6.28 7.15 -14.21
C ARG A 799 5.35 8.33 -13.94
N ASP A 800 5.81 9.54 -14.26
CA ASP A 800 5.02 10.78 -14.08
C ASP A 800 4.39 10.93 -12.68
N GLY A 801 5.16 10.56 -11.64
CA GLY A 801 4.72 10.62 -10.24
C GLY A 801 3.74 9.52 -9.81
N ARG A 802 3.44 8.54 -10.66
CA ARG A 802 2.55 7.41 -10.36
C ARG A 802 3.32 6.10 -10.32
N CYS A 803 2.98 5.24 -9.35
CA CYS A 803 3.50 3.87 -9.29
C CYS A 803 2.81 3.00 -10.34
N VAL A 804 3.57 2.49 -11.30
CA VAL A 804 3.09 1.70 -12.44
C VAL A 804 3.38 0.20 -12.32
N ALA A 805 4.30 -0.21 -11.45
CA ALA A 805 4.57 -1.62 -11.14
C ALA A 805 5.09 -1.79 -9.71
N SER A 806 4.87 -2.96 -9.12
CA SER A 806 5.44 -3.36 -7.83
C SER A 806 6.00 -4.78 -7.97
N LEU A 807 7.29 -4.95 -7.69
CA LEU A 807 8.03 -6.17 -7.89
C LEU A 807 8.39 -6.76 -6.52
N LYS A 808 7.98 -8.00 -6.26
CA LYS A 808 8.28 -8.73 -5.02
C LYS A 808 8.99 -10.04 -5.37
N SER A 809 10.30 -10.08 -5.17
CA SER A 809 11.11 -11.32 -5.21
C SER A 809 12.09 -11.43 -4.04
N HIS A 810 12.48 -10.29 -3.45
CA HIS A 810 13.37 -10.26 -2.29
C HIS A 810 12.58 -10.63 -1.02
N ARG A 811 13.25 -11.34 -0.12
CA ARG A 811 12.76 -11.77 1.20
C ARG A 811 13.33 -10.92 2.33
N ALA A 812 14.41 -10.21 2.06
CA ALA A 812 15.05 -9.26 2.97
C ALA A 812 14.98 -7.84 2.41
N GLY A 813 15.30 -6.86 3.26
CA GLY A 813 15.35 -5.45 2.86
C GLY A 813 16.38 -5.22 1.75
N LEU A 814 15.99 -4.47 0.72
CA LEU A 814 16.85 -4.13 -0.41
C LEU A 814 17.93 -3.11 0.00
N GLN A 815 19.04 -3.10 -0.75
CA GLN A 815 20.21 -2.24 -0.49
C GLN A 815 20.62 -1.41 -1.71
N GLY A 816 20.37 -1.86 -2.94
CA GLY A 816 20.82 -1.17 -4.14
C GLY A 816 19.99 -1.47 -5.39
N LEU A 817 19.96 -0.50 -6.31
CA LEU A 817 19.31 -0.59 -7.63
C LEU A 817 20.22 0.06 -8.68
N ARG A 818 20.28 -0.51 -9.89
CA ARG A 818 20.89 0.15 -11.06
C ARG A 818 20.23 -0.25 -12.36
N TRP A 819 20.06 0.72 -13.24
CA TRP A 819 19.59 0.50 -14.61
C TRP A 819 20.75 0.26 -15.57
N LEU A 820 20.53 -0.65 -16.50
CA LEU A 820 21.25 -0.70 -17.77
C LEU A 820 20.27 -0.35 -18.90
N ALA A 821 20.64 0.63 -19.72
CA ALA A 821 19.81 1.11 -20.82
C ALA A 821 19.43 0.00 -21.80
N ASP A 822 18.29 0.19 -22.46
CA ASP A 822 17.73 -0.75 -23.43
C ASP A 822 18.68 -0.99 -24.62
N ARG A 823 18.88 -2.26 -24.97
CA ARG A 823 19.69 -2.71 -26.12
C ARG A 823 18.84 -3.33 -27.24
N GLY A 824 17.53 -3.12 -27.23
CA GLY A 824 16.58 -3.58 -28.25
C GLY A 824 15.55 -4.62 -27.76
N ASP A 825 15.65 -5.11 -26.52
CA ASP A 825 14.72 -6.08 -25.90
C ASP A 825 14.32 -5.67 -24.48
N GLY A 826 14.29 -4.37 -24.20
CA GLY A 826 13.97 -3.80 -22.90
C GLY A 826 15.19 -3.44 -22.06
N ALA A 827 14.98 -2.56 -21.10
CA ALA A 827 15.98 -2.16 -20.11
C ALA A 827 16.14 -3.25 -19.04
N LEU A 828 17.36 -3.40 -18.53
CA LEU A 828 17.64 -4.27 -17.39
C LEU A 828 17.71 -3.44 -16.11
N LEU A 829 17.03 -3.89 -15.07
CA LEU A 829 17.14 -3.37 -13.71
C LEU A 829 17.78 -4.45 -12.84
N PHE A 830 18.88 -4.10 -12.20
CA PHE A 830 19.57 -4.95 -11.24
C PHE A 830 19.20 -4.52 -9.82
N SER A 831 19.06 -5.47 -8.91
CA SER A 831 18.69 -5.20 -7.51
C SER A 831 19.41 -6.15 -6.56
N CYS A 832 19.82 -5.64 -5.39
CA CYS A 832 20.48 -6.41 -4.35
C CYS A 832 19.85 -6.17 -2.96
N GLY A 833 20.05 -7.10 -2.03
CA GLY A 833 19.53 -7.01 -0.68
C GLY A 833 20.27 -7.87 0.36
N GLY A 834 19.61 -8.09 1.50
CA GLY A 834 20.03 -9.10 2.47
C GLY A 834 19.88 -10.54 1.96
N ASN A 835 20.32 -11.51 2.75
CA ASN A 835 20.29 -12.94 2.42
C ASN A 835 20.98 -13.29 1.09
N GLU A 836 21.99 -12.51 0.70
CA GLU A 836 22.74 -12.66 -0.55
C GLU A 836 21.81 -12.69 -1.78
N GLU A 837 20.74 -11.90 -1.75
CA GLU A 837 19.77 -11.83 -2.85
C GLU A 837 20.21 -10.81 -3.89
N PHE A 838 20.43 -11.28 -5.13
CA PHE A 838 20.70 -10.44 -6.30
C PHE A 838 19.84 -10.89 -7.47
N VAL A 839 19.07 -9.96 -8.04
CA VAL A 839 18.01 -10.25 -9.02
C VAL A 839 18.11 -9.31 -10.21
N VAL A 840 17.98 -9.88 -11.40
CA VAL A 840 17.91 -9.15 -12.68
C VAL A 840 16.47 -9.13 -13.18
N TRP A 841 15.98 -7.95 -13.47
CA TRP A 841 14.66 -7.69 -14.00
C TRP A 841 14.77 -7.14 -15.42
N ARG A 842 13.90 -7.61 -16.29
CA ARG A 842 13.74 -7.02 -17.62
C ARG A 842 12.46 -6.22 -17.68
N VAL A 843 12.59 -4.97 -18.09
CA VAL A 843 11.50 -3.99 -18.14
C VAL A 843 11.31 -3.53 -19.58
N ARG A 844 10.14 -3.82 -20.14
CA ARG A 844 9.76 -3.48 -21.51
C ARG A 844 8.57 -2.53 -21.50
N GLN A 845 8.54 -1.63 -22.46
CA GLN A 845 7.33 -0.90 -22.80
C GLN A 845 6.64 -1.64 -23.94
N LEU A 846 5.39 -2.08 -23.74
CA LEU A 846 4.66 -2.76 -24.80
C LEU A 846 4.21 -1.73 -25.86
N PRO A 847 4.44 -1.98 -27.17
CA PRO A 847 4.02 -1.08 -28.22
C PRO A 847 2.50 -1.15 -28.42
N GLY A 848 1.81 -0.02 -28.24
CA GLY A 848 0.35 0.08 -28.45
C GLY A 848 -0.37 0.90 -27.39
N ALA A 849 -0.06 2.19 -27.29
CA ALA A 849 -0.59 3.16 -26.33
C ALA A 849 -2.12 3.46 -26.46
N GLY A 850 -2.96 2.46 -26.75
CA GLY A 850 -4.41 2.57 -26.85
C GLY A 850 -5.19 1.29 -26.52
N ALA A 851 -4.58 0.28 -25.88
CA ALA A 851 -5.20 -1.03 -25.66
C ALA A 851 -4.87 -1.57 -24.25
N ALA A 852 -5.88 -1.63 -23.37
CA ALA A 852 -6.07 -2.43 -22.13
C ALA A 852 -4.97 -2.65 -21.07
N PHE A 853 -3.68 -2.54 -21.40
CA PHE A 853 -2.55 -2.70 -20.49
C PHE A 853 -1.54 -1.59 -20.76
N SER A 854 -1.64 -0.48 -20.01
CA SER A 854 -0.81 0.72 -20.19
C SER A 854 0.48 0.73 -19.34
N GLY A 855 0.68 -0.27 -18.49
CA GLY A 855 1.84 -0.40 -17.59
C GLY A 855 3.08 -1.03 -18.23
N PRO A 856 4.25 -0.99 -17.56
CA PRO A 856 5.45 -1.69 -18.03
C PRO A 856 5.27 -3.21 -17.95
N ALA A 857 5.77 -3.90 -18.97
CA ALA A 857 5.92 -5.35 -18.96
C ALA A 857 7.22 -5.71 -18.21
N VAL A 858 7.14 -6.47 -17.13
CA VAL A 858 8.28 -6.77 -16.26
C VAL A 858 8.38 -8.26 -16.01
N VAL A 859 9.57 -8.83 -16.18
CA VAL A 859 9.87 -10.21 -15.83
C VAL A 859 11.13 -10.30 -14.99
N ARG A 860 11.13 -11.24 -14.04
CA ARG A 860 12.33 -11.64 -13.31
C ARG A 860 13.15 -12.56 -14.21
N GLU A 861 14.18 -12.02 -14.82
CA GLU A 861 15.00 -12.74 -15.80
C GLU A 861 15.96 -13.72 -15.15
N ALA A 862 16.64 -13.30 -14.08
CA ALA A 862 17.62 -14.14 -13.41
C ALA A 862 17.71 -13.87 -11.90
N ILE A 863 18.15 -14.89 -11.18
CA ILE A 863 18.59 -14.78 -9.78
C ILE A 863 20.02 -15.32 -9.73
N TRP A 864 20.90 -14.57 -9.07
CA TRP A 864 22.24 -15.05 -8.79
C TRP A 864 22.20 -16.14 -7.70
N ALA A 865 22.87 -17.26 -7.95
CA ALA A 865 22.73 -18.49 -7.16
C ALA A 865 23.97 -18.86 -6.32
N ASP A 866 25.09 -18.15 -6.49
CA ASP A 866 26.39 -18.46 -5.86
C ASP A 866 26.49 -17.93 -4.42
N LYS A 867 25.50 -18.26 -3.59
CA LYS A 867 25.43 -17.80 -2.19
C LYS A 867 26.48 -18.49 -1.30
N SER A 868 26.88 -17.81 -0.24
CA SER A 868 27.62 -18.46 0.84
C SER A 868 26.81 -19.63 1.46
N PRO A 869 27.46 -20.60 2.13
CA PRO A 869 26.77 -21.75 2.72
C PRO A 869 25.63 -21.38 3.69
N ASP A 870 25.81 -20.30 4.45
CA ASP A 870 24.81 -19.83 5.43
C ASP A 870 23.74 -18.95 4.77
N GLY A 871 24.04 -18.33 3.62
CA GLY A 871 23.06 -17.54 2.86
C GLY A 871 22.59 -16.25 3.54
N ASP A 872 23.33 -15.75 4.53
CA ASP A 872 22.89 -14.70 5.47
C ASP A 872 23.63 -13.35 5.31
N LEU A 873 24.59 -13.28 4.39
CA LEU A 873 25.33 -12.03 4.16
C LEU A 873 24.46 -10.99 3.43
N ARG A 874 24.88 -9.73 3.49
CA ARG A 874 24.26 -8.65 2.71
C ARG A 874 25.16 -8.28 1.54
N ILE A 875 24.56 -8.10 0.37
CA ILE A 875 25.21 -7.42 -0.75
C ILE A 875 24.96 -5.92 -0.55
N LEU A 876 26.01 -5.17 -0.21
CA LEU A 876 25.89 -3.77 0.20
C LEU A 876 25.79 -2.80 -0.96
N ASP A 877 26.55 -3.05 -2.02
CA ASP A 877 26.52 -2.29 -3.26
C ASP A 877 27.00 -3.21 -4.38
N PHE A 878 26.68 -2.81 -5.60
CA PHE A 878 27.18 -3.45 -6.80
C PHE A 878 27.34 -2.40 -7.88
N ASP A 879 28.18 -2.65 -8.89
CA ASP A 879 28.27 -1.83 -10.09
C ASP A 879 28.15 -2.71 -11.33
N ILE A 880 27.69 -2.11 -12.42
CA ILE A 880 27.42 -2.79 -13.68
C ILE A 880 28.06 -2.06 -14.85
N THR A 881 28.58 -2.81 -15.81
CA THR A 881 29.10 -2.24 -17.05
C THR A 881 28.79 -3.14 -18.23
N ALA A 882 28.34 -2.51 -19.30
CA ALA A 882 28.19 -3.13 -20.59
C ALA A 882 29.53 -3.68 -21.09
N ALA A 883 29.60 -4.96 -21.46
CA ALA A 883 30.81 -5.56 -22.03
C ALA A 883 30.48 -6.46 -23.22
N GLU A 884 31.50 -6.86 -23.97
CA GLU A 884 31.36 -7.89 -25.01
C GLU A 884 30.89 -9.22 -24.38
N GLY A 885 29.82 -9.80 -24.92
CA GLY A 885 29.24 -11.04 -24.39
C GLY A 885 28.41 -10.88 -23.11
N GLY A 886 27.97 -9.67 -22.73
CA GLY A 886 26.96 -9.50 -21.68
C GLY A 886 27.10 -8.23 -20.83
N VAL A 887 27.01 -8.41 -19.52
CA VAL A 887 27.13 -7.36 -18.49
C VAL A 887 28.10 -7.81 -17.41
N VAL A 888 29.16 -7.04 -17.17
CA VAL A 888 30.04 -7.27 -16.01
C VAL A 888 29.37 -6.68 -14.78
N VAL A 889 29.31 -7.45 -13.70
CA VAL A 889 28.68 -7.09 -12.42
C VAL A 889 29.69 -7.32 -11.29
N SER A 890 30.07 -6.26 -10.57
CA SER A 890 30.88 -6.41 -9.34
C SER A 890 30.02 -6.16 -8.12
N MET A 891 30.10 -7.04 -7.13
CA MET A 891 29.33 -7.00 -5.89
C MET A 891 30.26 -6.96 -4.68
N VAL A 892 29.90 -6.17 -3.67
CA VAL A 892 30.60 -6.12 -2.38
C VAL A 892 29.71 -6.59 -1.24
N PHE A 893 30.30 -7.34 -0.32
CA PHE A 893 29.58 -8.08 0.72
C PHE A 893 29.95 -7.59 2.12
N SER A 894 29.03 -7.80 3.07
CA SER A 894 29.17 -7.39 4.46
C SER A 894 30.34 -8.02 5.23
N ASN A 895 30.90 -9.12 4.73
CA ASN A 895 32.03 -9.86 5.31
C ASN A 895 33.41 -9.45 4.73
N SER A 896 33.49 -8.31 4.03
CA SER A 896 34.73 -7.77 3.43
C SER A 896 35.13 -8.43 2.10
N THR A 897 34.27 -9.23 1.46
CA THR A 897 34.56 -9.83 0.15
C THR A 897 34.03 -9.00 -1.01
N VAL A 898 34.69 -9.11 -2.16
CA VAL A 898 34.27 -8.56 -3.44
C VAL A 898 34.29 -9.67 -4.48
N GLY A 899 33.29 -9.70 -5.36
CA GLY A 899 33.19 -10.67 -6.45
C GLY A 899 32.72 -10.00 -7.74
N THR A 900 33.37 -10.32 -8.85
CA THR A 900 33.01 -9.82 -10.18
C THR A 900 32.57 -10.95 -11.08
N TYR A 901 31.44 -10.78 -11.73
CA TYR A 901 30.75 -11.78 -12.54
C TYR A 901 30.47 -11.25 -13.94
N LEU A 902 30.46 -12.13 -14.93
CA LEU A 902 29.84 -11.89 -16.23
C LEU A 902 28.42 -12.43 -16.20
N TYR A 903 27.45 -11.56 -16.45
CA TYR A 903 26.05 -11.91 -16.66
C TYR A 903 25.76 -11.97 -18.17
N ASP A 904 25.34 -13.14 -18.65
CA ASP A 904 24.96 -13.38 -20.04
C ASP A 904 23.80 -14.38 -20.10
N ASP A 905 22.77 -14.05 -20.89
CA ASP A 905 21.56 -14.87 -21.12
C ASP A 905 21.01 -15.59 -19.86
N GLY A 906 20.81 -14.85 -18.78
CA GLY A 906 20.27 -15.38 -17.53
C GLY A 906 21.27 -16.13 -16.64
N GLN A 907 22.53 -16.27 -17.04
CA GLN A 907 23.58 -16.99 -16.32
C GLN A 907 24.64 -16.03 -15.76
N PHE A 908 25.21 -16.40 -14.60
CA PHE A 908 26.30 -15.68 -13.97
C PHE A 908 27.56 -16.54 -13.96
N THR A 909 28.66 -15.99 -14.48
CA THR A 909 29.99 -16.63 -14.45
C THR A 909 30.94 -15.81 -13.59
N LEU A 910 31.49 -16.39 -12.52
CA LEU A 910 32.47 -15.71 -11.67
C LEU A 910 33.78 -15.47 -12.44
N LEU A 911 34.20 -14.21 -12.52
CA LEU A 911 35.43 -13.77 -13.19
C LEU A 911 36.58 -13.55 -12.21
N ALA A 912 36.32 -12.91 -11.06
CA ALA A 912 37.35 -12.63 -10.06
C ALA A 912 36.74 -12.47 -8.67
N LYS A 913 37.53 -12.76 -7.64
CA LYS A 913 37.15 -12.59 -6.23
C LYS A 913 38.30 -12.02 -5.40
N GLY A 914 37.96 -11.31 -4.34
CA GLY A 914 38.92 -10.72 -3.42
C GLY A 914 38.36 -10.56 -2.02
N ARG A 915 39.26 -10.30 -1.07
CA ARG A 915 38.91 -9.96 0.30
C ARG A 915 39.81 -8.83 0.78
N TYR A 916 39.22 -7.85 1.47
CA TYR A 916 39.94 -6.68 1.95
C TYR A 916 40.73 -6.97 3.21
N THR A 917 40.16 -6.73 4.39
CA THR A 917 40.87 -6.91 5.66
C THR A 917 39.99 -7.54 6.73
N GLY A 918 38.66 -7.34 6.63
CA GLY A 918 37.68 -7.64 7.66
C GLY A 918 36.64 -6.51 7.81
N ALA A 919 37.00 -5.28 7.46
CA ALA A 919 36.06 -4.16 7.37
C ALA A 919 35.01 -4.41 6.27
N CYS A 920 33.76 -4.10 6.56
CA CYS A 920 32.67 -4.26 5.61
C CYS A 920 32.86 -3.31 4.42
N LEU A 921 32.76 -3.84 3.20
CA LEU A 921 32.83 -3.05 1.96
C LEU A 921 31.45 -2.46 1.68
N THR A 922 31.37 -1.15 1.55
CA THR A 922 30.11 -0.40 1.50
C THR A 922 29.74 0.09 0.11
N ARG A 923 30.73 0.37 -0.75
CA ARG A 923 30.53 0.85 -2.12
C ARG A 923 31.52 0.21 -3.08
N VAL A 924 31.12 0.07 -4.35
CA VAL A 924 31.99 -0.40 -5.45
C VAL A 924 31.73 0.39 -6.73
N ARG A 925 32.79 0.73 -7.47
CA ARG A 925 32.69 1.34 -8.81
C ARG A 925 33.66 0.67 -9.77
N HIS A 926 33.21 0.45 -10.99
CA HIS A 926 34.06 -0.02 -12.07
C HIS A 926 34.99 1.11 -12.55
N LEU A 927 36.30 0.83 -12.59
CA LEU A 927 37.28 1.76 -13.17
C LEU A 927 37.53 1.37 -14.63
N ARG A 928 37.81 0.08 -14.86
CA ARG A 928 37.93 -0.53 -16.19
C ARG A 928 37.68 -2.03 -16.09
N VAL A 929 36.64 -2.53 -16.75
CA VAL A 929 36.25 -3.96 -16.64
C VAL A 929 36.00 -4.65 -17.99
N ASP A 930 36.11 -3.91 -19.09
CA ASP A 930 35.85 -4.43 -20.44
C ASP A 930 37.04 -5.22 -21.02
N GLY A 931 38.26 -5.02 -20.50
CA GLY A 931 39.49 -5.70 -20.96
C GLY A 931 39.79 -7.04 -20.28
N ALA A 932 40.95 -7.65 -20.56
CA ALA A 932 41.42 -8.86 -19.89
C ALA A 932 41.74 -8.64 -18.40
N GLU A 933 42.12 -7.42 -18.04
CA GLU A 933 42.33 -6.99 -16.66
C GLU A 933 41.08 -6.28 -16.13
N LEU A 934 40.73 -6.58 -14.87
CA LEU A 934 39.63 -6.00 -14.12
C LEU A 934 40.20 -5.00 -13.11
N GLU A 935 39.78 -3.75 -13.20
CA GLU A 935 40.13 -2.67 -12.28
C GLU A 935 38.86 -2.10 -11.65
N ILE A 936 38.77 -2.16 -10.32
CA ILE A 936 37.62 -1.67 -9.55
C ILE A 936 38.06 -0.82 -8.36
N GLY A 937 37.22 0.14 -7.97
CA GLY A 937 37.36 0.93 -6.75
C GLY A 937 36.32 0.49 -5.72
N THR A 938 36.70 0.44 -4.44
CA THR A 938 35.78 0.14 -3.33
C THR A 938 35.88 1.17 -2.22
N ALA A 939 34.82 1.34 -1.44
CA ALA A 939 34.85 2.03 -0.15
C ALA A 939 34.47 1.09 0.99
N ALA A 940 34.90 1.40 2.21
CA ALA A 940 34.72 0.52 3.37
C ALA A 940 34.27 1.26 4.65
N THR A 941 33.85 0.47 5.65
CA THR A 941 33.41 0.98 6.95
C THR A 941 34.51 1.64 7.79
N ASP A 942 35.78 1.43 7.44
CA ASP A 942 36.95 2.03 8.09
C ASP A 942 37.34 3.40 7.50
N GLY A 943 36.56 3.92 6.54
CA GLY A 943 36.76 5.23 5.91
C GLY A 943 37.77 5.25 4.75
N HIS A 944 38.20 4.07 4.27
CA HIS A 944 39.15 3.97 3.16
C HIS A 944 38.46 3.76 1.81
N LEU A 945 39.09 4.31 0.78
CA LEU A 945 38.96 3.88 -0.60
C LEU A 945 40.08 2.89 -0.93
N GLY A 946 39.78 1.88 -1.73
CA GLY A 946 40.74 0.91 -2.23
C GLY A 946 40.61 0.72 -3.74
N VAL A 947 41.73 0.57 -4.44
CA VAL A 947 41.79 0.21 -5.86
C VAL A 947 42.30 -1.21 -5.99
N TRP A 948 41.61 -2.01 -6.80
CA TRP A 948 41.87 -3.43 -6.97
C TRP A 948 42.13 -3.76 -8.42
N VAL A 949 43.00 -4.74 -8.64
CA VAL A 949 43.32 -5.26 -9.96
C VAL A 949 43.30 -6.78 -9.96
N ALA A 950 42.71 -7.41 -10.97
CA ALA A 950 42.76 -8.84 -11.21
C ALA A 950 42.86 -9.14 -12.71
N GLN A 951 43.45 -10.27 -13.06
CA GLN A 951 43.25 -10.84 -14.39
C GLN A 951 41.91 -11.57 -14.42
N LYS A 952 41.13 -11.43 -15.50
CA LYS A 952 39.87 -12.17 -15.68
C LYS A 952 40.16 -13.66 -15.62
N GLY A 953 39.45 -14.36 -14.74
CA GLY A 953 39.48 -15.81 -14.67
C GLY A 953 38.90 -16.46 -15.93
N GLU A 954 39.38 -17.66 -16.24
CA GLU A 954 38.82 -18.51 -17.29
C GLU A 954 37.75 -19.45 -16.71
N LYS A 955 36.96 -20.12 -17.57
CA LYS A 955 35.83 -20.97 -17.15
C LYS A 955 36.21 -21.94 -16.01
N GLY A 956 35.64 -21.72 -14.83
CA GLY A 956 35.80 -22.56 -13.64
C GLY A 956 36.92 -22.14 -12.69
N VAL A 957 37.76 -21.16 -13.04
CA VAL A 957 38.82 -20.63 -12.17
C VAL A 957 38.72 -19.12 -12.11
N ALA A 958 38.26 -18.60 -10.98
CA ALA A 958 38.19 -17.15 -10.75
C ALA A 958 39.58 -16.54 -10.61
N GLY A 959 39.79 -15.36 -11.20
CA GLY A 959 40.93 -14.51 -10.91
C GLY A 959 40.94 -14.05 -9.46
N GLU A 960 42.11 -13.65 -8.97
CA GLU A 960 42.29 -13.14 -7.61
C GLU A 960 42.58 -11.64 -7.65
N TYR A 961 41.76 -10.87 -6.92
CA TYR A 961 41.97 -9.43 -6.77
C TYR A 961 43.13 -9.14 -5.82
N ALA A 962 44.10 -8.38 -6.33
CA ALA A 962 45.13 -7.76 -5.53
C ALA A 962 44.76 -6.30 -5.25
N LEU A 963 44.87 -5.90 -3.97
CA LEU A 963 44.70 -4.51 -3.58
C LEU A 963 45.93 -3.70 -4.00
N GLN A 964 45.76 -2.78 -4.93
CA GLN A 964 46.85 -1.99 -5.51
C GLN A 964 47.22 -0.80 -4.63
N THR A 965 46.23 0.00 -4.21
CA THR A 965 46.46 1.21 -3.42
C THR A 965 45.23 1.55 -2.58
N THR A 966 45.43 2.25 -1.47
CA THR A 966 44.37 2.70 -0.56
C THR A 966 44.55 4.15 -0.14
N ALA A 967 43.44 4.77 0.24
CA ALA A 967 43.37 6.16 0.66
C ALA A 967 42.34 6.32 1.77
N ARG A 968 42.70 6.94 2.91
CA ARG A 968 41.73 7.26 3.95
C ARG A 968 41.14 8.65 3.72
N LEU A 969 39.82 8.73 3.55
CA LEU A 969 39.11 10.00 3.40
C LEU A 969 38.24 10.35 4.62
N HIS A 970 37.72 9.32 5.30
CA HIS A 970 36.78 9.49 6.40
C HIS A 970 37.32 8.89 7.71
N GLN A 971 36.82 9.41 8.84
CA GLN A 971 37.08 8.84 10.15
C GLN A 971 36.35 7.50 10.33
N SER A 972 35.15 7.39 9.76
CA SER A 972 34.21 6.26 9.84
C SER A 972 33.74 5.83 8.45
N SER A 973 32.68 5.03 8.40
CA SER A 973 32.11 4.42 7.21
C SER A 973 31.83 5.41 6.08
N VAL A 974 32.24 5.05 4.87
CA VAL A 974 31.83 5.73 3.64
C VAL A 974 30.44 5.24 3.25
N LYS A 975 29.45 6.12 3.28
CA LYS A 975 28.02 5.81 3.11
C LYS A 975 27.55 6.11 1.70
N ALA A 976 28.00 7.21 1.10
CA ALA A 976 27.66 7.61 -0.26
C ALA A 976 28.91 7.72 -1.11
N LEU A 977 28.82 7.37 -2.39
CA LEU A 977 29.92 7.53 -3.34
C LEU A 977 29.35 7.75 -4.74
N ASP A 978 29.83 8.79 -5.41
CA ASP A 978 29.59 8.98 -6.84
C ASP A 978 30.91 9.35 -7.54
N MET A 979 30.99 9.03 -8.84
CA MET A 979 32.22 9.12 -9.60
C MET A 979 31.94 9.52 -11.05
N ILE A 980 32.76 10.43 -11.58
CA ILE A 980 32.79 10.72 -13.02
C ILE A 980 34.11 10.28 -13.63
N GLN A 981 34.04 9.82 -14.87
CA GLN A 981 35.19 9.60 -15.74
C GLN A 981 35.43 10.81 -16.63
N LEU A 982 36.69 11.21 -16.74
CA LEU A 982 37.14 12.30 -17.59
C LEU A 982 38.42 11.88 -18.31
N ASP A 983 38.52 12.25 -19.58
CA ASP A 983 39.76 12.17 -20.35
C ASP A 983 40.39 13.56 -20.45
N HIS A 984 41.68 13.68 -20.14
CA HIS A 984 42.44 14.92 -20.28
C HIS A 984 43.87 14.62 -20.72
N ASP A 985 44.30 15.23 -21.83
CA ASP A 985 45.64 15.06 -22.41
C ASP A 985 46.09 13.59 -22.56
N GLY A 986 45.13 12.69 -22.84
CA GLY A 986 45.35 11.25 -22.99
C GLY A 986 45.46 10.46 -21.68
N ALA A 987 45.31 11.11 -20.52
CA ALA A 987 45.23 10.44 -19.22
C ALA A 987 43.77 10.16 -18.81
N GLU A 988 43.51 8.93 -18.34
CA GLU A 988 42.24 8.56 -17.71
C GLU A 988 42.19 9.11 -16.28
N ILE A 989 41.18 9.92 -15.99
CA ILE A 989 40.98 10.57 -14.68
C ILE A 989 39.62 10.18 -14.13
N ARG A 990 39.55 9.97 -12.82
CA ARG A 990 38.30 9.78 -12.07
C ARG A 990 38.24 10.81 -10.95
N LEU A 991 37.17 11.59 -10.90
CA LEU A 991 36.82 12.38 -9.71
C LEU A 991 35.85 11.54 -8.88
N ILE A 992 36.21 11.30 -7.63
CA ILE A 992 35.42 10.52 -6.67
C ILE A 992 34.96 11.47 -5.57
N LEU A 993 33.65 11.53 -5.34
CA LEU A 993 33.03 12.25 -4.25
C LEU A 993 32.42 11.26 -3.26
N THR A 994 32.65 11.46 -1.97
CA THR A 994 32.17 10.55 -0.92
C THR A 994 31.46 11.28 0.20
N GLY A 995 30.38 10.69 0.70
CA GLY A 995 29.69 11.10 1.93
C GLY A 995 29.95 10.09 3.04
N GLY A 996 30.30 10.59 4.23
CA GLY A 996 30.64 9.75 5.38
C GLY A 996 29.59 9.73 6.48
N ASP A 997 29.65 8.68 7.29
CA ASP A 997 28.96 8.56 8.58
C ASP A 997 29.45 9.61 9.60
N ASP A 998 30.69 10.07 9.42
CA ASP A 998 31.33 11.17 10.15
C ASP A 998 30.91 12.56 9.66
N ASN A 999 29.71 12.66 9.05
CA ASN A 999 29.07 13.87 8.57
C ASN A 999 29.95 14.76 7.65
N GLY A 1000 31.01 14.16 7.09
CA GLY A 1000 31.99 14.79 6.23
C GLY A 1000 31.77 14.48 4.76
N LEU A 1001 32.28 15.36 3.91
CA LEU A 1001 32.35 15.17 2.46
C LEU A 1001 33.81 14.97 2.04
N GLY A 1002 34.12 13.84 1.40
CA GLY A 1002 35.43 13.55 0.83
C GLY A 1002 35.47 13.81 -0.68
N ILE A 1003 36.62 14.28 -1.16
CA ILE A 1003 36.91 14.59 -2.55
C ILE A 1003 38.26 13.96 -2.89
N SER A 1004 38.29 13.12 -3.93
CA SER A 1004 39.50 12.44 -4.34
C SER A 1004 39.62 12.41 -5.87
N VAL A 1005 40.85 12.57 -6.36
CA VAL A 1005 41.17 12.48 -7.79
C VAL A 1005 42.08 11.29 -8.01
N LEU A 1006 41.63 10.36 -8.84
CA LEU A 1006 42.39 9.20 -9.28
C LEU A 1006 42.87 9.44 -10.71
N GLN A 1007 44.14 9.20 -10.99
CA GLN A 1007 44.70 9.29 -12.33
C GLN A 1007 45.38 8.00 -12.70
N ARG A 1008 45.22 7.56 -13.94
CA ARG A 1008 45.97 6.44 -14.48
C ARG A 1008 47.32 6.89 -15.03
N ARG A 1009 48.40 6.39 -14.46
CA ARG A 1009 49.79 6.60 -14.92
C ARG A 1009 50.48 5.24 -15.04
N ASP A 1010 51.24 5.03 -16.12
CA ASP A 1010 51.96 3.78 -16.38
C ASP A 1010 51.10 2.51 -16.22
N GLY A 1011 49.86 2.57 -16.69
CA GLY A 1011 48.90 1.46 -16.64
C GLY A 1011 48.19 1.29 -15.29
N LYS A 1012 48.54 2.04 -14.25
CA LYS A 1012 48.04 1.91 -12.88
C LYS A 1012 47.32 3.15 -12.39
N TYR A 1013 46.27 2.97 -11.60
CA TYR A 1013 45.57 4.07 -10.94
C TYR A 1013 46.23 4.51 -9.63
N GLU A 1014 46.45 5.81 -9.48
CA GLU A 1014 47.04 6.42 -8.28
C GLU A 1014 46.18 7.59 -7.80
N PHE A 1015 46.12 7.79 -6.48
CA PHE A 1015 45.45 8.94 -5.87
C PHE A 1015 46.37 10.15 -5.96
N VAL A 1016 45.95 11.16 -6.73
CA VAL A 1016 46.72 12.38 -6.99
C VAL A 1016 46.36 13.51 -6.02
N SER A 1017 45.11 13.55 -5.57
CA SER A 1017 44.66 14.55 -4.60
C SER A 1017 43.55 14.00 -3.73
N GLN A 1018 43.59 14.36 -2.44
CA GLN A 1018 42.64 13.94 -1.42
C GLN A 1018 42.36 15.15 -0.52
N THR A 1019 41.10 15.57 -0.45
CA THR A 1019 40.66 16.66 0.42
C THR A 1019 39.23 16.40 0.88
N GLY A 1020 38.73 17.23 1.79
CA GLY A 1020 37.37 17.07 2.28
C GLY A 1020 36.96 18.16 3.26
N VAL A 1021 35.68 18.18 3.58
CA VAL A 1021 35.07 19.11 4.52
C VAL A 1021 34.44 18.32 5.65
N LYS A 1022 34.85 18.61 6.89
CA LYS A 1022 34.19 18.12 8.10
C LYS A 1022 32.94 18.95 8.39
N GLY A 1023 31.91 18.34 8.95
CA GLY A 1023 30.67 19.07 9.29
C GLY A 1023 29.92 19.58 8.06
N ALA A 1024 30.04 18.90 6.92
CA ALA A 1024 29.28 19.22 5.72
C ALA A 1024 27.76 19.09 5.99
N HIS A 1025 27.38 18.14 6.85
CA HIS A 1025 26.05 17.99 7.43
C HIS A 1025 26.14 17.87 8.96
N ALA A 1026 24.98 17.89 9.63
CA ALA A 1026 24.89 17.64 11.08
C ALA A 1026 24.81 16.15 11.42
N ALA A 1027 24.61 15.28 10.43
CA ALA A 1027 24.54 13.83 10.58
C ALA A 1027 25.17 13.12 9.35
N ALA A 1028 25.11 11.77 9.34
CA ALA A 1028 25.64 10.94 8.26
C ALA A 1028 25.10 11.35 6.88
N ILE A 1029 25.97 11.38 5.86
CA ILE A 1029 25.59 11.68 4.47
C ILE A 1029 25.32 10.36 3.75
N ASN A 1030 24.05 10.06 3.48
CA ASN A 1030 23.63 8.75 2.94
C ASN A 1030 23.47 8.73 1.43
N GLY A 1031 23.11 9.87 0.83
CA GLY A 1031 23.00 10.01 -0.63
C GLY A 1031 23.94 11.09 -1.17
N LEU A 1032 24.45 10.86 -2.37
CA LEU A 1032 25.30 11.80 -3.11
C LEU A 1032 25.13 11.52 -4.61
N ALA A 1033 24.87 12.57 -5.40
CA ALA A 1033 24.82 12.44 -6.86
C ALA A 1033 25.37 13.68 -7.57
N ILE A 1034 26.16 13.47 -8.61
CA ILE A 1034 26.74 14.51 -9.46
C ILE A 1034 25.69 14.98 -10.47
N LEU A 1035 25.40 16.28 -10.46
CA LEU A 1035 24.36 16.89 -11.31
C LEU A 1035 24.90 17.31 -12.69
N GLN A 1036 26.11 17.87 -12.70
CA GLN A 1036 26.76 18.37 -13.91
C GLN A 1036 28.25 18.57 -13.66
N THR A 1037 29.08 18.32 -14.68
CA THR A 1037 30.47 18.80 -14.71
C THR A 1037 30.69 19.65 -15.95
N VAL A 1038 31.14 20.89 -15.73
CA VAL A 1038 31.47 21.84 -16.80
C VAL A 1038 32.97 21.75 -17.09
N PRO A 1039 33.38 21.58 -18.36
CA PRO A 1039 34.78 21.57 -18.76
C PRO A 1039 35.47 22.92 -18.46
N PRO A 1040 36.80 22.94 -18.39
CA PRO A 1040 37.54 24.17 -18.11
C PRO A 1040 37.37 25.19 -19.26
N SER A 1041 37.26 26.47 -18.93
CA SER A 1041 37.25 27.56 -19.92
C SER A 1041 38.67 27.87 -20.42
N THR A 1042 38.83 28.43 -21.62
CA THR A 1042 40.13 28.84 -22.18
C THR A 1042 40.94 29.80 -21.29
N GLU A 1043 40.30 30.52 -20.37
CA GLU A 1043 40.95 31.44 -19.42
C GLU A 1043 41.26 30.82 -18.04
N LYS A 1044 40.75 29.62 -17.71
CA LYS A 1044 40.91 28.98 -16.38
C LYS A 1044 41.07 27.47 -16.51
N GLN A 1045 42.19 26.93 -16.00
CA GLN A 1045 42.47 25.48 -16.02
C GLN A 1045 41.60 24.65 -15.05
N THR A 1046 40.78 25.28 -14.20
CA THR A 1046 39.94 24.60 -13.21
C THR A 1046 38.58 24.17 -13.76
N ARG A 1047 38.17 22.94 -13.46
CA ARG A 1047 36.84 22.38 -13.76
C ARG A 1047 35.82 22.78 -12.70
N ARG A 1048 34.53 22.78 -13.05
CA ARG A 1048 33.43 23.01 -12.10
C ARG A 1048 32.47 21.83 -12.11
N THR A 1049 32.33 21.17 -10.98
CA THR A 1049 31.37 20.07 -10.77
C THR A 1049 30.30 20.53 -9.80
N THR A 1050 29.03 20.31 -10.13
CA THR A 1050 27.88 20.57 -9.27
C THR A 1050 27.28 19.24 -8.85
N PHE A 1051 27.00 19.06 -7.57
CA PHE A 1051 26.49 17.81 -7.01
C PHE A 1051 25.56 18.08 -5.83
N ALA A 1052 24.72 17.12 -5.49
CA ALA A 1052 23.78 17.18 -4.37
C ALA A 1052 24.11 16.14 -3.31
N THR A 1053 23.76 16.44 -2.06
CA THR A 1053 23.89 15.53 -0.91
C THR A 1053 22.62 15.56 -0.06
N VAL A 1054 22.32 14.42 0.57
CA VAL A 1054 21.26 14.29 1.58
C VAL A 1054 21.77 13.56 2.81
N SER A 1055 21.25 13.93 3.98
CA SER A 1055 21.71 13.44 5.27
C SER A 1055 20.56 13.27 6.26
N ASN A 1056 20.80 12.45 7.30
CA ASN A 1056 19.88 12.23 8.42
C ASN A 1056 19.54 13.48 9.25
N ASP A 1057 20.18 14.63 8.96
CA ASP A 1057 19.74 15.94 9.43
C ASP A 1057 18.54 16.51 8.66
N GLN A 1058 17.98 15.72 7.73
CA GLN A 1058 16.86 16.06 6.85
C GLN A 1058 17.12 17.32 6.02
N ARG A 1059 18.35 17.48 5.53
CA ARG A 1059 18.73 18.56 4.61
C ARG A 1059 19.13 18.03 3.25
N VAL A 1060 18.62 18.67 2.20
CA VAL A 1060 19.14 18.55 0.83
C VAL A 1060 20.04 19.74 0.57
N LYS A 1061 21.31 19.46 0.27
CA LYS A 1061 22.31 20.50 -0.05
C LYS A 1061 22.81 20.33 -1.47
N VAL A 1062 22.96 21.44 -2.17
CA VAL A 1062 23.59 21.47 -3.50
C VAL A 1062 24.89 22.24 -3.40
N TRP A 1063 25.95 21.67 -3.96
CA TRP A 1063 27.31 22.17 -3.84
C TRP A 1063 27.92 22.42 -5.21
N SER A 1064 28.88 23.33 -5.26
CA SER A 1064 29.76 23.54 -6.39
C SER A 1064 31.21 23.32 -5.98
N LEU A 1065 31.86 22.39 -6.66
CA LEU A 1065 33.28 22.08 -6.53
C LEU A 1065 34.04 22.68 -7.71
N ARG A 1066 34.99 23.57 -7.42
CA ARG A 1066 36.04 23.96 -8.36
C ARG A 1066 37.30 23.18 -8.02
N TRP A 1067 37.89 22.52 -9.00
CA TRP A 1067 39.02 21.62 -8.81
C TRP A 1067 39.90 21.56 -10.07
N GLY A 1068 41.16 21.17 -9.90
CA GLY A 1068 42.12 20.95 -10.99
C GLY A 1068 42.79 19.58 -10.90
N LEU A 1069 43.81 19.36 -11.72
CA LEU A 1069 44.43 18.04 -11.93
C LEU A 1069 45.78 17.87 -11.25
N THR A 1070 46.30 18.93 -10.63
CA THR A 1070 47.58 18.94 -9.92
C THR A 1070 47.36 19.15 -8.42
N GLU A 1071 48.31 18.68 -7.60
CA GLU A 1071 48.31 18.93 -6.15
C GLU A 1071 48.35 20.42 -5.78
N HIS A 1072 48.73 21.28 -6.72
CA HIS A 1072 48.79 22.73 -6.55
C HIS A 1072 47.49 23.44 -6.91
N ASP A 1073 46.52 22.76 -7.53
CA ASP A 1073 45.25 23.36 -7.88
C ASP A 1073 44.37 23.53 -6.64
N GLU A 1074 44.00 24.78 -6.33
CA GLU A 1074 43.15 25.09 -5.18
C GLU A 1074 41.76 24.47 -5.36
N VAL A 1075 41.40 23.54 -4.48
CA VAL A 1075 40.06 22.97 -4.43
C VAL A 1075 39.15 23.90 -3.64
N GLN A 1076 38.13 24.45 -4.31
CA GLN A 1076 37.17 25.34 -3.69
C GLN A 1076 35.76 24.73 -3.73
N LEU A 1077 35.21 24.45 -2.54
CA LEU A 1077 33.84 24.00 -2.37
C LEU A 1077 32.93 25.18 -2.00
N THR A 1078 31.73 25.26 -2.57
CA THR A 1078 30.76 26.32 -2.30
C THR A 1078 29.36 25.72 -2.15
N LEU A 1079 28.66 26.03 -1.06
CA LEU A 1079 27.26 25.66 -0.87
C LEU A 1079 26.36 26.58 -1.70
N LEU A 1080 25.55 26.01 -2.59
CA LEU A 1080 24.63 26.73 -3.47
C LEU A 1080 23.19 26.77 -2.93
N ALA A 1081 22.74 25.69 -2.29
CA ALA A 1081 21.39 25.57 -1.72
C ALA A 1081 21.40 24.67 -0.47
N ASN A 1082 20.48 24.93 0.47
CA ASN A 1082 20.30 24.15 1.69
C ASN A 1082 18.83 24.23 2.14
N GLU A 1083 18.06 23.21 1.81
CA GLU A 1083 16.61 23.16 2.05
C GLU A 1083 16.24 22.02 3.02
N ASN A 1084 15.11 22.16 3.71
CA ASN A 1084 14.56 21.10 4.56
C ASN A 1084 13.87 20.04 3.68
N SER A 1085 14.22 18.78 3.90
CA SER A 1085 13.56 17.61 3.35
C SER A 1085 12.42 17.18 4.26
N GLY A 1086 11.28 16.81 3.68
CA GLY A 1086 10.20 16.14 4.43
C GLY A 1086 10.46 14.63 4.63
N VAL A 1087 11.46 14.09 3.94
CA VAL A 1087 11.89 12.69 4.03
C VAL A 1087 12.79 12.50 5.24
N ALA A 1088 12.30 11.76 6.23
CA ALA A 1088 13.08 11.31 7.39
C ALA A 1088 13.95 10.09 7.05
N ASP A 1089 15.04 9.88 7.80
CA ASP A 1089 16.07 8.86 7.53
C ASP A 1089 16.36 8.67 6.03
N PRO A 1090 16.74 9.74 5.30
CA PRO A 1090 17.01 9.65 3.89
C PRO A 1090 18.10 8.59 3.63
N GLY A 1091 17.74 7.59 2.84
CA GLY A 1091 18.57 6.44 2.53
C GLY A 1091 19.45 6.64 1.30
N ASP A 1092 18.97 7.40 0.31
CA ASP A 1092 19.66 7.58 -0.96
C ASP A 1092 19.14 8.81 -1.74
N LEU A 1093 19.88 9.23 -2.77
CA LEU A 1093 19.44 10.24 -3.72
C LEU A 1093 19.97 9.96 -5.12
N ASP A 1094 19.17 10.26 -6.14
CA ASP A 1094 19.57 10.10 -7.55
C ASP A 1094 18.97 11.19 -8.44
N VAL A 1095 19.44 11.31 -9.67
CA VAL A 1095 19.11 12.37 -10.61
C VAL A 1095 18.25 11.83 -11.75
N LEU A 1096 17.07 12.42 -11.94
CA LEU A 1096 16.20 12.11 -13.08
C LEU A 1096 16.69 12.90 -14.29
N ASP A 1097 17.52 12.27 -15.13
CA ASP A 1097 17.99 12.86 -16.38
C ASP A 1097 16.92 12.74 -17.48
N GLY A 1098 16.48 13.89 -17.99
CA GLY A 1098 15.77 13.93 -19.26
C GLY A 1098 16.76 13.82 -20.40
N ALA A 1099 16.40 13.13 -21.49
CA ALA A 1099 17.24 12.97 -22.69
C ALA A 1099 17.65 14.28 -23.43
N GLU A 1100 17.36 15.45 -22.85
CA GLU A 1100 17.67 16.77 -23.40
C GLU A 1100 18.52 17.58 -22.41
N GLN A 1101 19.41 18.44 -22.91
CA GLN A 1101 20.11 19.45 -22.10
C GLN A 1101 19.11 20.47 -21.54
N LYS A 1102 18.48 20.14 -20.42
CA LYS A 1102 17.62 21.07 -19.68
C LYS A 1102 18.48 22.02 -18.84
N ASP A 1103 18.02 23.26 -18.70
CA ASP A 1103 18.61 24.28 -17.81
C ASP A 1103 18.44 23.98 -16.31
N TYR A 1104 17.89 22.82 -15.98
CA TYR A 1104 17.66 22.34 -14.61
C TYR A 1104 17.96 20.85 -14.48
N ARG A 1105 18.07 20.39 -13.24
CA ARG A 1105 18.16 18.97 -12.86
C ARG A 1105 17.06 18.62 -11.88
N GLN A 1106 16.54 17.39 -11.99
CA GLN A 1106 15.58 16.85 -11.03
C GLN A 1106 16.29 15.87 -10.10
N ILE A 1107 16.19 16.12 -8.80
CA ILE A 1107 16.84 15.33 -7.76
C ILE A 1107 15.74 14.58 -7.03
N VAL A 1108 15.82 13.26 -6.98
CA VAL A 1108 14.90 12.41 -6.23
C VAL A 1108 15.59 12.01 -4.94
N VAL A 1109 14.93 12.27 -3.81
CA VAL A 1109 15.42 11.91 -2.47
C VAL A 1109 14.47 10.89 -1.88
N VAL A 1110 15.03 9.83 -1.30
CA VAL A 1110 14.25 8.71 -0.74
C VAL A 1110 14.70 8.35 0.67
N GLY A 1111 13.77 7.85 1.48
CA GLY A 1111 13.95 7.46 2.88
C GLY A 1111 12.61 6.99 3.44
N VAL A 1112 12.17 7.50 4.58
CA VAL A 1112 10.76 7.39 4.99
C VAL A 1112 9.91 8.33 4.12
N GLY A 1113 9.53 7.82 2.95
CA GLY A 1113 8.90 8.58 1.89
C GLY A 1113 9.85 8.97 0.77
N MET A 1114 9.36 9.80 -0.15
CA MET A 1114 10.08 10.26 -1.34
C MET A 1114 9.69 11.70 -1.67
N GLU A 1115 10.67 12.47 -2.14
CA GLU A 1115 10.45 13.83 -2.66
C GLU A 1115 11.25 14.05 -3.94
N THR A 1116 10.81 15.02 -4.74
CA THR A 1116 11.52 15.42 -5.97
C THR A 1116 11.76 16.91 -5.96
N TRP A 1117 13.01 17.31 -6.20
CA TRP A 1117 13.44 18.70 -6.26
C TRP A 1117 13.86 19.08 -7.66
N ARG A 1118 13.65 20.33 -8.03
CA ARG A 1118 14.18 20.95 -9.23
C ARG A 1118 15.29 21.91 -8.82
N PHE A 1119 16.47 21.75 -9.42
CA PHE A 1119 17.59 22.67 -9.26
C PHE A 1119 17.90 23.36 -10.59
N ASP A 1120 17.82 24.68 -10.64
CA ASP A 1120 18.15 25.45 -11.85
C ASP A 1120 19.67 25.67 -11.99
N LEU A 1121 20.26 25.22 -13.10
CA LEU A 1121 21.70 25.29 -13.35
C LEU A 1121 22.17 26.71 -13.74
N ALA A 1122 21.26 27.58 -14.22
CA ALA A 1122 21.56 28.90 -14.78
C ALA A 1122 21.64 30.06 -13.76
N GLY A 1123 21.69 29.78 -12.46
CA GLY A 1123 21.58 30.81 -11.40
C GLY A 1123 22.75 31.81 -11.31
N LYS A 1124 22.58 32.98 -11.95
CA LYS A 1124 23.14 34.27 -11.52
C LYS A 1124 22.55 34.66 -10.15
N GLY A 1125 22.99 34.01 -9.08
CA GLY A 1125 22.69 34.41 -7.70
C GLY A 1125 23.98 34.84 -7.02
N THR A 1126 24.05 36.10 -6.58
CA THR A 1126 25.15 36.65 -5.79
C THR A 1126 25.53 35.70 -4.64
N LEU A 1127 26.73 35.15 -4.73
CA LEU A 1127 27.41 34.40 -3.68
C LEU A 1127 27.31 35.16 -2.35
N ARG A 1128 26.52 34.63 -1.40
CA ARG A 1128 26.82 34.89 0.02
C ARG A 1128 28.10 34.12 0.33
N ARG A 1129 29.22 34.84 0.41
CA ARG A 1129 30.39 34.36 1.15
C ARG A 1129 29.92 34.17 2.60
N SER A 1130 29.80 32.91 3.03
CA SER A 1130 29.85 32.55 4.45
C SER A 1130 31.31 32.47 4.87
#